data_AF-A0A251U695-F1
#
_entry.id   AF-A0A251U695-F1
#
_cell.length_a   1.000
_cell.length_b   1.000
_cell.length_c   1.000
_cell.angle_alpha   90.00
_cell.angle_beta   90.00
_cell.angle_gamma   90.00
#
_symmetry.space_group_name_H-M   'P 1'
#
loop_
_entity.id
_entity.type
_entity.pdbx_description
1 polymer ?
#
loop_
_entity_poly.entity_id
_entity_poly.type
_entity_poly.pdbx_seq_one_letter_code
_entity_poly.pdbx_strand_id
1 'polypeptide(L)'
;MEIMYRAPYAEICSIIDTKDDGNMMYDITVGNWRNIHGERGKEPYRTLPGDLLILADGKPESVSDLQRVGRKWAFSLVDNISEEYKEDGIDSTPVFFKVKASQRIEFQDGMSVVFLMNITTHKRIWNSLYMRQNKNIIKEILYSDSMARECCNICSFDSHFSQKLDPRLLDQLNESQAGAIMAALCKTECSHDSYVEQIWGPPGTGKTKTVSVLLFILLQMNRRTLTCAPTNVAIVQVASRVLNLVKESYNTTTASGDLFYCVGEVLLFGNKERLKVGTEIEEIYLENRIKMLRECLGPLTGWKVCMRSMVNLLENCVSKYHDFVENELFKEEQLAAENKNETRATKLEVKSFIEFVRDQFSSCISPLRRCILTFLTHVPKRFMKEHNFQKMLSLLDDLRSFESLLFKEDLVSEELEQLLTSKPIDKLRDMSSINFAGAKSLSVLKILQTSLEGLGLPSVLKRFAIKNFCFQNASLIFCTSSTSYKLHTVEIKPLEILVIDEAAQLKEAESIIPLQLPGIKSAILIGDECQLPAMVSSKVCIESGFGRSLFGRLSSLGHSKHLLAVQYRMHPSISFFPNWKFYENQIRDAENVTNESYRKQYLSGPMFGPYSFINVVGGIEEKDVDNRSRRNMVEVAIVIKIVRNLYKGWQNSRKKLTIGVVSPYVAQVVSIQEKLSRKYEKLDGFSVTVKSVDGFQGGEEDIIILSTVRSNSHGSVGFLSSPQRTNVALTRARYDFMSLS
;
A
#
# COMPACT_ATOMS: atom_id res chain seq x y z
N MET A 1 17.93 27.65 1.45
CA MET A 1 18.31 27.77 2.87
C MET A 1 17.78 29.06 3.53
N GLU A 2 16.83 29.79 2.93
CA GLU A 2 16.19 30.99 3.52
C GLU A 2 14.76 30.73 4.03
N ILE A 3 14.46 29.51 4.51
CA ILE A 3 13.07 29.03 4.76
C ILE A 3 12.81 28.81 6.27
N MET A 4 13.68 29.30 7.16
CA MET A 4 13.52 29.07 8.61
C MET A 4 12.26 29.75 9.17
N TYR A 5 11.92 30.96 8.70
CA TYR A 5 10.71 31.67 9.12
C TYR A 5 9.41 30.85 8.97
N ARG A 6 9.27 30.09 7.86
CA ARG A 6 8.08 29.27 7.55
C ARG A 6 8.17 27.83 8.08
N ALA A 7 9.30 27.44 8.66
CA ALA A 7 9.46 26.08 9.18
C ALA A 7 8.53 25.82 10.39
N PRO A 8 8.02 24.57 10.54
CA PRO A 8 7.35 24.16 11.77
C PRO A 8 8.26 24.36 12.97
N TYR A 9 7.72 24.94 14.05
CA TYR A 9 8.47 25.20 15.28
C TYR A 9 7.60 25.06 16.52
N ALA A 10 8.19 24.80 17.67
CA ALA A 10 7.49 24.75 18.96
C ALA A 10 8.38 25.34 20.06
N GLU A 11 7.76 25.87 21.12
CA GLU A 11 8.48 26.27 22.34
C GLU A 11 8.85 25.02 23.14
N ILE A 12 10.06 25.00 23.67
CA ILE A 12 10.56 23.89 24.49
C ILE A 12 10.09 24.11 25.92
N CYS A 13 9.40 23.11 26.48
CA CYS A 13 8.91 23.12 27.86
C CYS A 13 9.94 22.56 28.84
N SER A 14 10.71 21.53 28.43
CA SER A 14 11.79 20.97 29.24
C SER A 14 12.80 20.22 28.39
N ILE A 15 14.06 20.20 28.84
CA ILE A 15 15.14 19.36 28.32
C ILE A 15 15.77 18.65 29.50
N ILE A 16 15.75 17.31 29.49
CA ILE A 16 16.36 16.48 30.51
C ILE A 16 17.53 15.74 29.88
N ASP A 17 18.73 15.98 30.38
CA ASP A 17 19.91 15.21 30.00
C ASP A 17 19.74 13.78 30.51
N THR A 18 19.65 12.83 29.58
CA THR A 18 19.65 11.42 29.95
C THR A 18 21.09 11.11 30.32
N LYS A 19 21.37 10.73 31.58
CA LYS A 19 22.69 10.48 32.18
C LYS A 19 23.51 9.34 31.51
N ASP A 20 23.54 9.28 30.19
CA ASP A 20 24.46 8.54 29.34
C ASP A 20 25.68 9.44 29.12
N ASP A 21 26.65 9.37 30.04
CA ASP A 21 27.88 10.15 30.02
C ASP A 21 28.60 10.01 28.67
N GLY A 22 28.41 11.01 27.79
CA GLY A 22 29.13 11.18 26.52
C GLY A 22 28.27 11.17 25.26
N ASN A 23 26.99 10.79 25.30
CA ASN A 23 26.21 10.59 24.07
C ASN A 23 25.33 11.79 23.65
N MET A 24 25.33 12.88 24.43
CA MET A 24 24.56 14.12 24.19
C MET A 24 23.09 13.84 23.85
N MET A 25 22.48 12.97 24.66
CA MET A 25 21.11 12.50 24.50
C MET A 25 20.21 13.26 25.46
N TYR A 26 19.10 13.77 24.93
CA TYR A 26 18.18 14.61 25.68
C TYR A 26 16.74 14.14 25.47
N ASP A 27 15.99 14.07 26.56
CA ASP A 27 14.54 13.95 26.54
C ASP A 27 13.94 15.36 26.48
N ILE A 28 13.20 15.64 25.40
CA ILE A 28 12.64 16.96 25.12
C ILE A 28 11.12 16.89 25.20
N THR A 29 10.55 17.83 25.94
CA THR A 29 9.11 18.10 25.95
C THR A 29 8.85 19.43 25.26
N VAL A 30 7.94 19.46 24.29
CA VAL A 30 7.59 20.68 23.55
C VAL A 30 6.10 20.98 23.64
N GLY A 31 5.77 22.27 23.57
CA GLY A 31 4.40 22.73 23.43
C GLY A 31 3.83 22.46 22.04
N ASN A 32 2.76 23.17 21.69
CA ASN A 32 2.10 23.00 20.40
C ASN A 32 2.98 23.49 19.23
N TRP A 33 3.06 22.68 18.19
CA TRP A 33 3.71 23.06 16.94
C TRP A 33 2.95 24.20 16.26
N ARG A 34 3.69 25.24 15.89
CA ARG A 34 3.26 26.37 15.07
C ARG A 34 3.82 26.21 13.66
N ASN A 35 3.22 26.88 12.68
CA ASN A 35 3.57 26.73 11.25
C ASN A 35 3.55 25.26 10.78
N ILE A 36 2.54 24.51 11.23
CA ILE A 36 2.39 23.07 10.97
C ILE A 36 2.31 22.70 9.48
N HIS A 37 1.95 23.64 8.61
CA HIS A 37 1.90 23.44 7.16
C HIS A 37 3.19 23.97 6.51
N GLY A 38 4.24 23.14 6.47
CA GLY A 38 5.43 23.41 5.66
C GLY A 38 5.22 23.06 4.18
N GLU A 39 6.27 23.17 3.35
CA GLU A 39 6.25 22.78 1.91
C GLU A 39 5.83 21.31 1.63
N ARG A 40 5.54 20.51 2.67
CA ARG A 40 5.27 19.06 2.62
C ARG A 40 3.80 18.65 2.48
N GLY A 41 2.86 19.57 2.29
CA GLY A 41 1.49 19.23 1.89
C GLY A 41 0.38 19.76 2.80
N LYS A 42 -0.77 19.10 2.78
CA LYS A 42 -2.00 19.53 3.49
C LYS A 42 -2.11 19.04 4.94
N GLU A 43 -1.21 18.15 5.38
CA GLU A 43 -1.28 17.58 6.74
C GLU A 43 -0.39 18.37 7.72
N PRO A 44 -0.83 18.56 8.98
CA PRO A 44 -0.03 19.16 10.03
C PRO A 44 1.28 18.40 10.27
N TYR A 45 2.37 19.14 10.45
CA TYR A 45 3.64 18.58 10.87
C TYR A 45 3.50 17.80 12.19
N ARG A 46 4.15 16.63 12.22
CA ARG A 46 4.32 15.78 13.38
C ARG A 46 5.77 15.35 13.44
N THR A 47 6.35 15.37 14.64
CA THR A 47 7.71 14.87 14.87
C THR A 47 7.78 13.38 14.49
N LEU A 48 8.86 13.00 13.81
CA LEU A 48 9.14 11.63 13.36
C LEU A 48 10.61 11.25 13.68
N PRO A 49 10.90 9.95 13.88
CA PRO A 49 12.28 9.48 13.95
C PRO A 49 13.07 9.90 12.70
N GLY A 50 14.29 10.38 12.93
CA GLY A 50 15.18 10.93 11.91
C GLY A 50 14.85 12.35 11.46
N ASP A 51 13.95 13.06 12.14
CA ASP A 51 13.82 14.50 11.97
C ASP A 51 15.07 15.21 12.49
N LEU A 52 15.64 16.04 11.62
CA LEU A 52 16.71 16.97 11.96
C LEU A 52 16.06 18.29 12.37
N LEU A 53 16.31 18.69 13.61
CA LEU A 53 15.78 19.87 14.25
C LEU A 53 16.93 20.83 14.60
N ILE A 54 16.58 22.08 14.86
CA ILE A 54 17.43 23.05 15.53
C ILE A 54 16.81 23.34 16.89
N LEU A 55 17.61 23.20 17.94
CA LEU A 55 17.32 23.74 19.27
C LEU A 55 18.00 25.10 19.34
N ALA A 56 17.27 26.18 19.60
CA ALA A 56 17.83 27.54 19.65
C ALA A 56 17.21 28.37 20.78
N ASP A 57 17.94 29.36 21.26
CA ASP A 57 17.54 30.37 22.26
C ASP A 57 16.51 31.39 21.72
N GLY A 58 15.39 30.88 21.22
CA GLY A 58 14.34 31.62 20.53
C GLY A 58 14.23 31.18 19.07
N LYS A 59 13.13 31.57 18.41
CA LYS A 59 12.88 31.16 17.02
C LYS A 59 13.78 31.93 16.04
N PRO A 60 14.74 31.27 15.35
CA PRO A 60 15.44 31.86 14.21
C PRO A 60 14.49 32.07 13.02
N GLU A 61 14.55 33.25 12.39
CA GLU A 61 13.80 33.55 11.17
C GLU A 61 14.63 33.29 9.90
N SER A 62 15.96 33.44 10.03
CA SER A 62 16.94 33.29 8.96
C SER A 62 18.19 32.55 9.44
N VAL A 63 19.01 32.08 8.50
CA VAL A 63 20.33 31.50 8.82
C VAL A 63 21.25 32.53 9.46
N SER A 64 21.12 33.81 9.09
CA SER A 64 21.89 34.91 9.68
C SER A 64 21.61 35.06 11.18
N ASP A 65 20.41 34.71 11.65
CA ASP A 65 20.08 34.76 13.08
C ASP A 65 20.90 33.74 13.87
N LEU A 66 21.19 32.57 13.30
CA LEU A 66 22.04 31.54 13.92
C LEU A 66 23.52 31.97 13.99
N GLN A 67 23.93 32.92 13.15
CA GLN A 67 25.30 33.42 13.09
C GLN A 67 25.54 34.64 13.98
N ARG A 68 24.49 35.18 14.63
CA ARG A 68 24.63 36.34 15.52
C ARG A 68 25.41 35.96 16.78
N VAL A 69 26.33 36.83 17.18
CA VAL A 69 27.12 36.66 18.40
C VAL A 69 26.19 36.56 19.61
N GLY A 70 26.44 35.56 20.46
CA GLY A 70 25.67 35.32 21.69
C GLY A 70 24.50 34.35 21.53
N ARG A 71 24.14 33.94 20.31
CA ARG A 71 23.08 32.95 20.06
C ARG A 71 23.55 31.53 20.38
N LYS A 72 22.82 30.83 21.24
CA LYS A 72 23.02 29.40 21.51
C LYS A 72 22.07 28.56 20.68
N TRP A 73 22.62 27.65 19.87
CA TRP A 73 21.83 26.68 19.13
C TRP A 73 22.58 25.37 18.90
N ALA A 74 21.87 24.29 18.63
CA ALA A 74 22.43 22.99 18.27
C ALA A 74 21.55 22.30 17.22
N PHE A 75 22.17 21.53 16.32
CA PHE A 75 21.41 20.54 15.56
C PHE A 75 21.04 19.40 16.49
N SER A 76 19.81 18.89 16.36
CA SER A 76 19.38 17.71 17.08
C SER A 76 18.68 16.73 16.16
N LEU A 77 18.98 15.45 16.31
CA LEU A 77 18.39 14.38 15.53
C LEU A 77 17.43 13.60 16.43
N VAL A 78 16.16 13.53 16.04
CA VAL A 78 15.16 12.72 16.74
C VAL A 78 15.51 11.25 16.57
N ASP A 79 15.71 10.55 17.69
CA ASP A 79 16.05 9.12 17.71
C ASP A 79 14.78 8.28 17.84
N ASN A 80 14.01 8.52 18.90
CA ASN A 80 12.79 7.78 19.19
C ASN A 80 11.70 8.70 19.77
N ILE A 81 10.45 8.30 19.58
CA ILE A 81 9.27 8.98 20.13
C ILE A 81 8.65 8.01 21.11
N SER A 82 8.43 8.43 22.36
CA SER A 82 7.72 7.60 23.33
C SER A 82 6.25 7.55 22.95
N GLU A 83 5.75 6.37 22.58
CA GLU A 83 4.33 6.11 22.27
C GLU A 83 3.48 5.92 23.53
N GLU A 84 3.78 6.61 24.63
CA GLU A 84 2.87 6.67 25.76
C GLU A 84 1.84 7.77 25.47
N TYR A 85 0.57 7.35 25.34
CA TYR A 85 -0.65 8.16 25.18
C TYR A 85 -0.96 8.73 23.77
N LYS A 86 -1.52 7.88 22.89
CA LYS A 86 -2.48 8.31 21.86
C LYS A 86 -3.58 7.26 21.63
N GLU A 87 -4.38 7.02 22.67
CA GLU A 87 -5.80 6.74 22.49
C GLU A 87 -6.51 8.05 22.86
N ASP A 88 -7.40 8.51 21.97
CA ASP A 88 -8.21 9.74 22.06
C ASP A 88 -7.55 11.07 21.60
N GLY A 89 -8.13 11.60 20.51
CA GLY A 89 -7.69 12.82 19.81
C GLY A 89 -8.02 14.11 20.54
N ILE A 90 -7.37 14.37 21.67
CA ILE A 90 -7.34 15.68 22.31
C ILE A 90 -5.99 16.35 21.99
N ASP A 91 -6.07 17.45 21.25
CA ASP A 91 -4.98 18.15 20.55
C ASP A 91 -4.11 19.06 21.47
N SER A 92 -4.03 18.76 22.77
CA SER A 92 -3.43 19.69 23.76
C SER A 92 -2.37 19.07 24.69
N THR A 93 -1.90 17.85 24.44
CA THR A 93 -0.81 17.26 25.23
C THR A 93 0.56 17.61 24.65
N PRO A 94 1.53 18.03 25.50
CA PRO A 94 2.89 18.32 25.05
C PRO A 94 3.54 17.07 24.43
N VAL A 95 4.28 17.26 23.33
CA VAL A 95 4.89 16.15 22.59
C VAL A 95 6.25 15.83 23.21
N PHE A 96 6.44 14.58 23.61
CA PHE A 96 7.67 14.07 24.21
C PHE A 96 8.49 13.25 23.19
N PHE A 97 9.77 13.55 23.04
CA PHE A 97 10.67 12.77 22.18
C PHE A 97 12.14 12.87 22.60
N LYS A 98 12.91 11.84 22.25
CA LYS A 98 14.34 11.76 22.54
C LYS A 98 15.16 12.23 21.35
N VAL A 99 16.16 13.07 21.60
CA VAL A 99 17.06 13.59 20.56
C VAL A 99 18.53 13.37 20.91
N LYS A 100 19.35 13.27 19.87
CA LYS A 100 20.81 13.39 19.94
C LYS A 100 21.24 14.77 19.45
N ALA A 101 21.86 15.58 20.30
CA ALA A 101 22.34 16.90 19.91
C ALA A 101 23.78 16.86 19.34
N SER A 102 24.12 17.83 18.50
CA SER A 102 25.48 18.00 17.93
C SER A 102 26.46 18.62 18.93
N GLN A 103 25.96 19.31 19.94
CA GLN A 103 26.72 19.96 20.99
C GLN A 103 25.88 20.07 22.27
N ARG A 104 26.54 20.28 23.41
CA ARG A 104 25.84 20.47 24.69
C ARG A 104 24.93 21.69 24.62
N ILE A 105 23.71 21.52 25.13
CA ILE A 105 22.74 22.61 25.24
C ILE A 105 22.10 22.55 26.62
N GLU A 106 22.03 23.70 27.28
CA GLU A 106 21.36 23.86 28.57
C GLU A 106 20.00 24.49 28.34
N PHE A 107 18.98 24.01 29.05
CA PHE A 107 17.65 24.59 28.95
C PHE A 107 17.64 26.03 29.45
N GLN A 108 17.01 26.91 28.67
CA GLN A 108 16.74 28.30 29.03
C GLN A 108 15.29 28.62 28.64
N ASP A 109 14.61 29.42 29.47
CA ASP A 109 13.27 29.89 29.15
C ASP A 109 13.26 30.65 27.82
N GLY A 110 12.29 30.35 26.96
CA GLY A 110 12.17 30.92 25.62
C GLY A 110 12.90 30.16 24.51
N MET A 111 13.54 29.02 24.82
CA MET A 111 14.10 28.15 23.78
C MET A 111 13.00 27.60 22.85
N SER A 112 13.35 27.46 21.57
CA SER A 112 12.48 26.95 20.53
C SER A 112 13.14 25.78 19.80
N VAL A 113 12.32 24.84 19.37
CA VAL A 113 12.70 23.79 18.43
C VAL A 113 12.17 24.14 17.03
N VAL A 114 12.99 23.98 16.00
CA VAL A 114 12.63 24.26 14.60
C VAL A 114 12.91 23.05 13.74
N PHE A 115 11.92 22.57 12.99
CA PHE A 115 12.08 21.46 12.06
C PHE A 115 12.81 21.90 10.79
N LEU A 116 13.82 21.13 10.37
CA LEU A 116 14.51 21.36 9.09
C LEU A 116 14.06 20.36 8.03
N MET A 117 14.32 19.08 8.29
CA MET A 117 14.01 18.00 7.35
C MET A 117 14.07 16.64 8.04
N ASN A 118 13.37 15.66 7.47
CA ASN A 118 13.58 14.26 7.84
C ASN A 118 14.71 13.65 7.00
N ILE A 119 15.75 13.13 7.65
CA ILE A 119 16.94 12.56 6.99
C ILE A 119 16.93 11.02 6.93
N THR A 120 15.84 10.36 7.33
CA THR A 120 15.77 8.89 7.42
C THR A 120 16.14 8.20 6.10
N THR A 121 15.63 8.68 4.96
CA THR A 121 16.00 8.09 3.65
C THR A 121 17.50 8.28 3.36
N HIS A 122 18.08 9.45 3.66
CA HIS A 122 19.51 9.70 3.45
C HIS A 122 20.38 8.81 4.35
N LYS A 123 20.00 8.63 5.63
CA LYS A 123 20.69 7.72 6.57
C LYS A 123 20.66 6.27 6.08
N ARG A 124 19.53 5.82 5.54
CA ARG A 124 19.40 4.47 4.97
C ARG A 124 20.27 4.29 3.73
N ILE A 125 20.22 5.24 2.79
CA ILE A 125 21.09 5.25 1.61
C ILE A 125 22.56 5.19 2.04
N TRP A 126 22.97 6.10 2.93
CA TRP A 126 24.33 6.16 3.44
C TRP A 126 24.76 4.81 4.01
N ASN A 127 24.00 4.26 4.95
CA ASN A 127 24.32 2.98 5.56
C ASN A 127 24.40 1.85 4.54
N SER A 128 23.48 1.79 3.57
CA SER A 128 23.47 0.76 2.52
C SER A 128 24.66 0.85 1.56
N LEU A 129 25.22 2.04 1.31
CA LEU A 129 26.44 2.20 0.52
C LEU A 129 27.67 1.60 1.21
N TYR A 130 27.70 1.56 2.54
CA TYR A 130 28.78 0.93 3.32
C TYR A 130 28.54 -0.57 3.56
N MET A 131 27.39 -1.11 3.17
CA MET A 131 27.12 -2.54 3.26
C MET A 131 27.92 -3.34 2.22
N ARG A 132 28.30 -4.56 2.57
CA ARG A 132 28.96 -5.52 1.67
C ARG A 132 28.28 -6.88 1.70
N GLN A 133 26.95 -6.87 1.81
CA GLN A 133 26.13 -8.07 2.06
C GLN A 133 25.88 -8.86 0.78
N ASN A 134 25.69 -8.20 -0.38
CA ASN A 134 25.38 -8.88 -1.63
C ASN A 134 26.33 -8.49 -2.78
N LYS A 135 27.54 -9.07 -2.78
CA LYS A 135 28.61 -8.67 -3.71
C LYS A 135 28.38 -9.10 -5.16
N ASN A 136 27.63 -10.16 -5.42
CA ASN A 136 27.51 -10.72 -6.77
C ASN A 136 26.69 -9.80 -7.69
N ILE A 137 25.48 -9.45 -7.28
CA ILE A 137 24.64 -8.53 -8.06
C ILE A 137 25.21 -7.11 -8.10
N ILE A 138 25.90 -6.66 -7.03
CA ILE A 138 26.56 -5.35 -7.02
C ILE A 138 27.74 -5.31 -8.00
N LYS A 139 28.51 -6.40 -8.13
CA LYS A 139 29.57 -6.49 -9.15
C LYS A 139 28.98 -6.42 -10.55
N GLU A 140 27.88 -7.13 -10.81
CA GLU A 140 27.18 -7.08 -12.10
C GLU A 140 26.76 -5.64 -12.47
N ILE A 141 26.25 -4.90 -11.50
CA ILE A 141 25.81 -3.51 -11.69
C ILE A 141 26.98 -2.53 -11.91
N LEU A 142 28.16 -2.81 -11.34
CA LEU A 142 29.35 -1.96 -11.43
C LEU A 142 30.23 -2.26 -12.64
N TYR A 143 30.40 -3.54 -12.98
CA TYR A 143 31.31 -4.05 -14.02
C TYR A 143 30.55 -4.61 -15.22
N SER A 144 29.54 -3.89 -15.69
CA SER A 144 28.89 -4.27 -16.94
C SER A 144 29.82 -3.96 -18.10
N ASP A 145 30.63 -4.97 -18.44
CA ASP A 145 31.36 -5.02 -19.70
C ASP A 145 30.36 -4.85 -20.85
N SER A 146 30.76 -4.16 -21.91
CA SER A 146 29.92 -3.65 -23.00
C SER A 146 29.09 -4.70 -23.78
N MET A 147 29.16 -5.97 -23.38
CA MET A 147 28.32 -7.05 -23.87
C MET A 147 27.59 -7.68 -22.69
N ALA A 148 26.42 -7.13 -22.34
CA ALA A 148 25.51 -7.78 -21.40
C ALA A 148 25.32 -9.23 -21.85
N ARG A 149 25.70 -10.21 -21.03
CA ARG A 149 25.54 -11.63 -21.37
C ARG A 149 24.04 -11.90 -21.50
N GLU A 150 23.56 -12.08 -22.72
CA GLU A 150 22.14 -12.28 -23.01
C GLU A 150 21.59 -13.56 -22.35
N CYS A 151 22.44 -14.57 -22.16
CA CYS A 151 22.11 -15.84 -21.52
C CYS A 151 23.28 -16.38 -20.68
N CYS A 152 22.96 -17.20 -19.67
CA CYS A 152 23.96 -17.99 -18.96
C CYS A 152 24.51 -19.05 -19.91
N ASN A 153 25.83 -19.14 -20.06
CA ASN A 153 26.48 -20.11 -20.95
C ASN A 153 26.27 -21.58 -20.52
N ILE A 154 25.69 -21.81 -19.34
CA ILE A 154 25.49 -23.13 -18.75
C ILE A 154 24.02 -23.56 -18.86
N CYS A 155 23.08 -22.62 -18.83
CA CYS A 155 21.65 -22.93 -18.86
C CYS A 155 21.18 -23.11 -20.30
N SER A 156 20.75 -24.31 -20.67
CA SER A 156 19.85 -24.50 -21.81
C SER A 156 18.44 -24.12 -21.36
N PHE A 157 17.80 -23.17 -22.03
CA PHE A 157 16.44 -22.80 -21.69
C PHE A 157 15.52 -23.96 -22.04
N ASP A 158 14.90 -24.55 -21.02
CA ASP A 158 14.09 -25.75 -21.16
C ASP A 158 12.67 -25.36 -21.64
N SER A 159 12.27 -25.88 -22.80
CA SER A 159 10.93 -25.67 -23.38
C SER A 159 9.78 -26.16 -22.47
N HIS A 160 10.09 -26.87 -21.38
CA HIS A 160 9.14 -27.27 -20.35
C HIS A 160 8.65 -26.13 -19.44
N PHE A 161 9.32 -24.96 -19.41
CA PHE A 161 8.90 -23.83 -18.59
C PHE A 161 7.52 -23.29 -18.99
N SER A 162 7.22 -23.24 -20.29
CA SER A 162 5.92 -22.80 -20.83
C SER A 162 4.75 -23.69 -20.40
N GLN A 163 5.01 -24.95 -20.04
CA GLN A 163 3.97 -25.90 -19.60
C GLN A 163 3.54 -25.69 -18.13
N LYS A 164 4.34 -24.98 -17.32
CA LYS A 164 4.05 -24.71 -15.89
C LYS A 164 3.30 -23.40 -15.66
N LEU A 165 3.28 -22.51 -16.65
CA LEU A 165 2.53 -21.26 -16.61
C LEU A 165 1.07 -21.50 -16.95
N ASP A 166 0.15 -20.84 -16.24
CA ASP A 166 -1.24 -20.75 -16.68
C ASP A 166 -1.29 -19.88 -17.96
N PRO A 167 -1.63 -20.46 -19.14
CA PRO A 167 -1.65 -19.71 -20.40
C PRO A 167 -2.58 -18.50 -20.34
N ARG A 168 -3.67 -18.58 -19.56
CA ARG A 168 -4.67 -17.53 -19.41
C ARG A 168 -4.09 -16.20 -18.89
N LEU A 169 -3.00 -16.27 -18.12
CA LEU A 169 -2.34 -15.07 -17.59
C LEU A 169 -1.60 -14.28 -18.68
N LEU A 170 -1.03 -15.00 -19.65
CA LEU A 170 -0.31 -14.41 -20.78
C LEU A 170 -1.27 -13.97 -21.89
N ASP A 171 -2.41 -14.66 -22.07
CA ASP A 171 -3.43 -14.32 -23.08
C ASP A 171 -4.03 -12.91 -22.87
N GLN A 172 -4.02 -12.39 -21.64
CA GLN A 172 -4.49 -11.05 -21.33
C GLN A 172 -3.47 -9.94 -21.66
N LEU A 173 -2.26 -10.30 -22.09
CA LEU A 173 -1.16 -9.40 -22.37
C LEU A 173 -0.89 -9.37 -23.87
N ASN A 174 -0.35 -8.24 -24.36
CA ASN A 174 0.16 -8.21 -25.72
C ASN A 174 1.52 -8.91 -25.81
N GLU A 175 1.96 -9.17 -27.04
CA GLU A 175 3.24 -9.83 -27.34
C GLU A 175 4.45 -9.18 -26.65
N SER A 176 4.55 -7.85 -26.64
CA SER A 176 5.68 -7.14 -26.01
C SER A 176 5.69 -7.29 -24.49
N GLN A 177 4.52 -7.31 -23.86
CA GLN A 177 4.37 -7.53 -22.42
C GLN A 177 4.69 -8.99 -22.06
N ALA A 178 4.13 -9.95 -22.80
CA ALA A 178 4.39 -11.37 -22.60
C ALA A 178 5.88 -11.70 -22.82
N GLY A 179 6.49 -11.18 -23.88
CA GLY A 179 7.92 -11.35 -24.17
C GLY A 179 8.82 -10.79 -23.07
N ALA A 180 8.50 -9.60 -22.53
CA ALA A 180 9.23 -9.02 -21.41
C ALA A 180 9.14 -9.86 -20.12
N ILE A 181 7.95 -10.40 -19.81
CA ILE A 181 7.75 -11.30 -18.67
C ILE A 181 8.56 -12.58 -18.87
N MET A 182 8.47 -13.19 -20.04
CA MET A 182 9.18 -14.43 -20.35
C MET A 182 10.69 -14.23 -20.22
N ALA A 183 11.26 -13.21 -20.85
CA ALA A 183 12.68 -12.92 -20.75
C ALA A 183 13.16 -12.71 -19.31
N ALA A 184 12.37 -11.98 -18.51
CA ALA A 184 12.65 -11.80 -17.09
C ALA A 184 12.61 -13.13 -16.33
N LEU A 185 11.58 -13.95 -16.54
CA LEU A 185 11.44 -15.26 -15.90
C LEU A 185 12.58 -16.22 -16.26
N CYS A 186 12.98 -16.28 -17.53
CA CYS A 186 14.09 -17.12 -18.00
C CYS A 186 15.35 -16.87 -17.19
N LYS A 187 15.68 -15.60 -16.95
CA LYS A 187 16.86 -15.25 -16.19
C LYS A 187 16.68 -15.61 -14.70
N THR A 188 15.46 -15.51 -14.14
CA THR A 188 15.20 -15.86 -12.74
C THR A 188 15.44 -17.32 -12.40
N GLU A 189 15.45 -18.21 -13.37
CA GLU A 189 15.73 -19.62 -13.15
C GLU A 189 17.23 -19.93 -13.04
N CYS A 190 18.10 -19.04 -13.53
CA CYS A 190 19.54 -19.24 -13.47
C CYS A 190 20.05 -19.19 -12.03
N SER A 191 20.74 -20.24 -11.60
CA SER A 191 21.38 -20.31 -10.28
C SER A 191 22.87 -19.90 -10.30
N HIS A 192 23.47 -19.79 -11.48
CA HIS A 192 24.90 -19.61 -11.72
C HIS A 192 25.35 -18.14 -11.66
N ASP A 193 24.61 -17.27 -12.33
CA ASP A 193 24.97 -15.86 -12.51
C ASP A 193 23.95 -14.93 -11.82
N SER A 194 24.40 -13.74 -11.44
CA SER A 194 23.51 -12.64 -11.07
C SER A 194 23.22 -11.80 -12.31
N TYR A 195 22.01 -11.27 -12.42
CA TYR A 195 21.63 -10.48 -13.59
C TYR A 195 20.68 -9.35 -13.21
N VAL A 196 20.67 -8.33 -14.08
CA VAL A 196 19.78 -7.19 -14.00
C VAL A 196 19.04 -7.09 -15.33
N GLU A 197 17.72 -7.07 -15.28
CA GLU A 197 16.84 -6.95 -16.44
C GLU A 197 16.12 -5.61 -16.44
N GLN A 198 15.92 -5.02 -17.62
CA GLN A 198 15.22 -3.75 -17.76
C GLN A 198 13.95 -3.91 -18.59
N ILE A 199 12.81 -3.55 -18.03
CA ILE A 199 11.55 -3.42 -18.77
C ILE A 199 11.26 -1.93 -18.93
N TRP A 200 11.32 -1.45 -20.17
CA TRP A 200 11.05 -0.07 -20.51
C TRP A 200 9.58 0.09 -20.90
N GLY A 201 8.84 0.84 -20.10
CA GLY A 201 7.42 1.04 -20.34
C GLY A 201 7.05 2.51 -20.43
N PRO A 202 6.78 3.03 -21.64
CA PRO A 202 6.26 4.38 -21.82
C PRO A 202 4.88 4.62 -21.14
N PRO A 203 4.35 5.86 -21.15
CA PRO A 203 3.02 6.15 -20.61
C PRO A 203 1.92 5.34 -21.29
N GLY A 204 1.02 4.76 -20.49
CA GLY A 204 -0.14 4.03 -21.01
C GLY A 204 0.15 2.62 -21.52
N THR A 205 1.39 2.12 -21.45
CA THR A 205 1.76 0.79 -22.01
C THR A 205 1.52 -0.39 -21.08
N GLY A 206 0.91 -0.15 -19.92
CA GLY A 206 0.56 -1.21 -18.98
C GLY A 206 1.72 -1.72 -18.12
N LYS A 207 2.74 -0.90 -17.83
CA LYS A 207 3.84 -1.21 -16.87
C LYS A 207 3.36 -1.97 -15.65
N THR A 208 2.51 -1.35 -14.84
CA THR A 208 2.00 -1.93 -13.60
C THR A 208 1.17 -3.20 -13.85
N LYS A 209 0.48 -3.33 -15.00
CA LYS A 209 -0.22 -4.59 -15.35
C LYS A 209 0.78 -5.71 -15.58
N THR A 210 1.81 -5.44 -16.37
CA THR A 210 2.92 -6.37 -16.68
C THR A 210 3.64 -6.80 -15.40
N VAL A 211 3.98 -5.85 -14.53
CA VAL A 211 4.60 -6.11 -13.21
C VAL A 211 3.69 -6.98 -12.35
N SER A 212 2.40 -6.68 -12.26
CA SER A 212 1.47 -7.47 -11.44
C SER A 212 1.33 -8.91 -11.92
N VAL A 213 1.27 -9.14 -13.24
CA VAL A 213 1.23 -10.51 -13.80
C VAL A 213 2.55 -11.24 -13.55
N LEU A 214 3.69 -10.60 -13.78
CA LEU A 214 5.01 -11.16 -13.46
C LEU A 214 5.10 -11.59 -11.99
N LEU A 215 4.71 -10.71 -11.05
CA LEU A 215 4.75 -10.98 -9.62
C LEU A 215 3.79 -12.11 -9.22
N PHE A 216 2.64 -12.19 -9.85
CA PHE A 216 1.68 -13.27 -9.62
C PHE A 216 2.24 -14.62 -10.09
N ILE A 217 2.88 -14.67 -11.26
CA ILE A 217 3.58 -15.87 -11.75
C ILE A 217 4.71 -16.27 -10.79
N LEU A 218 5.54 -15.32 -10.35
CA LEU A 218 6.62 -15.58 -9.39
C LEU A 218 6.08 -16.11 -8.06
N LEU A 219 4.92 -15.63 -7.62
CA LEU A 219 4.22 -16.16 -6.43
C LEU A 219 3.78 -17.61 -6.64
N GLN A 220 3.18 -17.96 -7.79
CA GLN A 220 2.79 -19.34 -8.12
C GLN A 220 4.00 -20.28 -8.23
N MET A 221 5.11 -19.77 -8.77
CA MET A 221 6.40 -20.47 -8.83
C MET A 221 7.12 -20.54 -7.49
N ASN A 222 6.59 -19.87 -6.46
CA ASN A 222 7.12 -19.84 -5.10
C ASN A 222 8.51 -19.21 -4.97
N ARG A 223 8.80 -18.25 -5.85
CA ARG A 223 10.04 -17.49 -5.81
C ARG A 223 9.89 -16.37 -4.81
N ARG A 224 10.78 -16.35 -3.81
CA ARG A 224 10.77 -15.31 -2.78
C ARG A 224 11.19 -13.98 -3.39
N THR A 225 10.24 -13.08 -3.52
CA THR A 225 10.36 -11.84 -4.28
C THR A 225 10.13 -10.63 -3.40
N LEU A 226 11.05 -9.67 -3.48
CA LEU A 226 10.87 -8.34 -2.92
C LEU A 226 10.46 -7.38 -4.03
N THR A 227 9.33 -6.72 -3.85
CA THR A 227 8.84 -5.67 -4.73
C THR A 227 8.99 -4.32 -4.07
N CYS A 228 9.65 -3.40 -4.78
CA CYS A 228 9.88 -2.03 -4.36
C CYS A 228 9.31 -1.02 -5.35
N ALA A 229 9.01 0.17 -4.83
CA ALA A 229 8.72 1.35 -5.65
C ALA A 229 9.23 2.62 -4.92
N PRO A 230 9.47 3.74 -5.64
CA PRO A 230 9.90 5.01 -5.05
C PRO A 230 8.85 5.63 -4.12
N THR A 231 7.56 5.44 -4.41
CA THR A 231 6.47 6.10 -3.68
C THR A 231 5.52 5.10 -3.06
N ASN A 232 4.84 5.53 -1.98
CA ASN A 232 3.80 4.73 -1.33
C ASN A 232 2.61 4.45 -2.26
N VAL A 233 2.27 5.40 -3.13
CA VAL A 233 1.17 5.26 -4.09
C VAL A 233 1.49 4.17 -5.11
N ALA A 234 2.71 4.20 -5.69
CA ALA A 234 3.13 3.21 -6.67
C ALA A 234 3.14 1.79 -6.08
N ILE A 235 3.72 1.61 -4.88
CA ILE A 235 3.78 0.26 -4.28
C ILE A 235 2.39 -0.28 -3.91
N VAL A 236 1.48 0.58 -3.42
CA VAL A 236 0.10 0.19 -3.11
C VAL A 236 -0.66 -0.20 -4.37
N GLN A 237 -0.45 0.54 -5.47
CA GLN A 237 -1.08 0.24 -6.76
C GLN A 237 -0.65 -1.13 -7.30
N VAL A 238 0.65 -1.45 -7.25
CA VAL A 238 1.15 -2.78 -7.65
C VAL A 238 0.58 -3.86 -6.73
N ALA A 239 0.62 -3.65 -5.41
CA ALA A 239 0.15 -4.63 -4.42
C ALA A 239 -1.36 -4.91 -4.57
N SER A 240 -2.19 -3.89 -4.78
CA SER A 240 -3.63 -4.02 -5.01
C SER A 240 -3.92 -4.85 -6.26
N ARG A 241 -3.22 -4.59 -7.38
CA ARG A 241 -3.39 -5.36 -8.61
C ARG A 241 -2.99 -6.83 -8.47
N VAL A 242 -1.88 -7.11 -7.77
CA VAL A 242 -1.48 -8.50 -7.49
C VAL A 242 -2.52 -9.18 -6.60
N LEU A 243 -3.03 -8.47 -5.59
CA LEU A 243 -4.08 -9.01 -4.72
C LEU A 243 -5.37 -9.31 -5.48
N ASN A 244 -5.73 -8.50 -6.48
CA ASN A 244 -6.86 -8.79 -7.36
C ASN A 244 -6.64 -10.04 -8.21
N LEU A 245 -5.44 -10.22 -8.78
CA LEU A 245 -5.09 -11.46 -9.49
C LEU A 245 -5.15 -12.69 -8.57
N VAL A 246 -4.68 -12.54 -7.33
CA VAL A 246 -4.80 -13.58 -6.29
C VAL A 246 -6.28 -13.91 -6.06
N LYS A 247 -7.13 -12.90 -5.82
CA LYS A 247 -8.58 -13.07 -5.63
C LYS A 247 -9.25 -13.77 -6.82
N GLU A 248 -8.93 -13.35 -8.05
CA GLU A 248 -9.49 -13.93 -9.29
C GLU A 248 -9.04 -15.37 -9.52
N SER A 249 -7.81 -15.73 -9.10
CA SER A 249 -7.30 -17.10 -9.24
C SER A 249 -7.92 -18.10 -8.28
N TYR A 250 -8.32 -17.65 -7.09
CA TYR A 250 -8.99 -18.47 -6.09
C TYR A 250 -10.50 -18.49 -6.34
N ASN A 251 -10.92 -19.23 -7.37
CA ASN A 251 -12.31 -19.67 -7.55
C ASN A 251 -12.73 -20.76 -6.54
N THR A 252 -12.09 -20.85 -5.37
CA THR A 252 -12.56 -21.67 -4.26
C THR A 252 -13.67 -20.94 -3.53
N THR A 253 -14.83 -20.86 -4.17
CA THR A 253 -16.08 -20.77 -3.41
C THR A 253 -16.19 -22.03 -2.59
N THR A 254 -16.41 -21.89 -1.28
CA THR A 254 -16.99 -22.99 -0.50
C THR A 254 -18.28 -23.45 -1.19
N ALA A 255 -18.80 -24.65 -0.91
CA ALA A 255 -20.08 -25.12 -1.49
C ALA A 255 -21.27 -24.16 -1.21
N SER A 256 -21.01 -23.18 -0.36
CA SER A 256 -21.93 -22.28 0.29
C SER A 256 -21.73 -20.79 -0.09
N GLY A 257 -20.79 -20.49 -0.98
CA GLY A 257 -20.66 -19.16 -1.62
C GLY A 257 -19.83 -18.12 -0.85
N ASP A 258 -19.18 -18.49 0.27
CA ASP A 258 -18.25 -17.57 0.95
C ASP A 258 -16.96 -17.48 0.13
N LEU A 259 -16.64 -16.27 -0.38
CA LEU A 259 -15.35 -16.00 -1.01
C LEU A 259 -14.28 -15.79 0.06
N PHE A 260 -13.23 -16.58 0.01
CA PHE A 260 -11.99 -16.33 0.74
C PHE A 260 -10.80 -16.67 -0.16
N TYR A 261 -9.66 -16.04 0.10
CA TYR A 261 -8.44 -16.22 -0.68
C TYR A 261 -7.23 -16.17 0.25
N CYS A 262 -6.29 -17.09 0.05
CA CYS A 262 -5.12 -17.21 0.91
C CYS A 262 -4.10 -16.12 0.54
N VAL A 263 -3.87 -15.18 1.44
CA VAL A 263 -2.88 -14.10 1.29
C VAL A 263 -1.71 -14.24 2.27
N GLY A 264 -1.61 -15.38 2.95
CA GLY A 264 -0.59 -15.64 3.96
C GLY A 264 0.85 -15.46 3.44
N GLU A 265 1.06 -15.67 2.13
CA GLU A 265 2.34 -15.52 1.44
C GLU A 265 2.61 -14.09 0.92
N VAL A 266 1.63 -13.18 1.00
CA VAL A 266 1.73 -11.81 0.50
C VAL A 266 1.80 -10.83 1.66
N LEU A 267 2.76 -9.91 1.64
CA LEU A 267 2.98 -8.98 2.74
C LEU A 267 3.31 -7.57 2.25
N LEU A 268 2.51 -6.59 2.65
CA LEU A 268 2.77 -5.17 2.49
C LEU A 268 3.19 -4.56 3.84
N PHE A 269 4.29 -3.82 3.88
CA PHE A 269 4.68 -3.10 5.09
C PHE A 269 5.22 -1.69 4.82
N GLY A 270 4.99 -0.79 5.77
CA GLY A 270 5.37 0.61 5.69
C GLY A 270 4.68 1.45 6.76
N ASN A 271 4.70 2.77 6.61
CA ASN A 271 3.98 3.66 7.52
C ASN A 271 2.49 3.70 7.11
N LYS A 272 1.59 3.42 8.06
CA LYS A 272 0.14 3.31 7.83
C LYS A 272 -0.45 4.57 7.17
N GLU A 273 -0.16 5.74 7.73
CA GLU A 273 -0.69 7.02 7.27
C GLU A 273 -0.24 7.33 5.84
N ARG A 274 1.06 7.11 5.55
CA ARG A 274 1.64 7.39 4.23
C ARG A 274 1.22 6.39 3.15
N LEU A 275 0.98 5.13 3.52
CA LEU A 275 0.47 4.12 2.60
C LEU A 275 -1.00 4.33 2.26
N LYS A 276 -1.75 5.09 3.09
CA LYS A 276 -3.21 5.27 2.91
C LYS A 276 -3.91 3.94 2.71
N VAL A 277 -3.60 2.98 3.59
CA VAL A 277 -4.13 1.61 3.52
C VAL A 277 -5.65 1.66 3.60
N GLY A 278 -6.31 1.38 2.48
CA GLY A 278 -7.76 1.17 2.39
C GLY A 278 -8.12 -0.31 2.50
N THR A 279 -9.42 -0.60 2.51
CA THR A 279 -9.98 -1.97 2.59
C THR A 279 -9.45 -2.88 1.48
N GLU A 280 -9.09 -2.30 0.32
CA GLU A 280 -8.58 -3.01 -0.86
C GLU A 280 -7.30 -3.82 -0.60
N ILE A 281 -6.43 -3.35 0.30
CA ILE A 281 -5.09 -3.89 0.57
C ILE A 281 -4.84 -4.18 2.06
N GLU A 282 -5.85 -3.99 2.91
CA GLU A 282 -5.73 -4.10 4.36
C GLU A 282 -5.32 -5.52 4.79
N GLU A 283 -5.77 -6.56 4.09
CA GLU A 283 -5.53 -7.96 4.44
C GLU A 283 -4.07 -8.40 4.28
N ILE A 284 -3.34 -7.75 3.37
CA ILE A 284 -1.90 -7.99 3.16
C ILE A 284 -1.03 -7.05 4.00
N TYR A 285 -1.61 -6.02 4.62
CA TYR A 285 -0.87 -5.06 5.43
C TYR A 285 -0.41 -5.68 6.75
N LEU A 286 0.90 -5.60 7.02
CA LEU A 286 1.58 -6.25 8.16
C LEU A 286 0.86 -6.03 9.50
N GLU A 287 0.48 -4.78 9.80
CA GLU A 287 -0.11 -4.47 11.11
C GLU A 287 -1.51 -5.05 11.27
N ASN A 288 -2.29 -5.06 10.19
CA ASN A 288 -3.60 -5.71 10.20
C ASN A 288 -3.44 -7.23 10.33
N ARG A 289 -2.50 -7.85 9.59
CA ARG A 289 -2.19 -9.28 9.74
C ARG A 289 -1.79 -9.64 11.17
N ILE A 290 -0.95 -8.83 11.81
CA ILE A 290 -0.56 -9.02 13.22
C ILE A 290 -1.78 -8.95 14.12
N LYS A 291 -2.66 -7.96 13.94
CA LYS A 291 -3.90 -7.82 14.73
C LYS A 291 -4.78 -9.07 14.59
N MET A 292 -5.10 -9.47 13.37
CA MET A 292 -5.95 -10.63 13.08
C MET A 292 -5.38 -11.93 13.66
N LEU A 293 -4.08 -12.19 13.44
CA LEU A 293 -3.42 -13.38 13.98
C LEU A 293 -3.33 -13.36 15.51
N ARG A 294 -3.11 -12.20 16.13
CA ARG A 294 -3.05 -12.07 17.60
C ARG A 294 -4.39 -12.41 18.23
N GLU A 295 -5.49 -11.93 17.67
CA GLU A 295 -6.84 -12.26 18.12
C GLU A 295 -7.13 -13.76 17.93
N CYS A 296 -6.83 -14.32 16.76
CA CYS A 296 -7.09 -15.72 16.46
C CYS A 296 -6.23 -16.71 17.26
N LEU A 297 -4.98 -16.37 17.56
CA LEU A 297 -4.09 -17.22 18.35
C LEU A 297 -4.22 -17.00 19.87
N GLY A 298 -5.06 -16.04 20.30
CA GLY A 298 -5.18 -15.61 21.68
C GLY A 298 -5.59 -16.72 22.66
N PRO A 299 -5.16 -16.66 23.94
CA PRO A 299 -5.40 -17.72 24.90
C PRO A 299 -6.86 -17.84 25.37
N LEU A 300 -7.62 -16.73 25.38
CA LEU A 300 -8.99 -16.67 25.91
C LEU A 300 -10.07 -16.77 24.83
N THR A 301 -9.84 -16.16 23.68
CA THR A 301 -10.83 -16.02 22.59
C THR A 301 -10.33 -16.57 21.25
N GLY A 302 -9.18 -17.25 21.26
CA GLY A 302 -8.56 -17.79 20.06
C GLY A 302 -9.07 -19.18 19.68
N TRP A 303 -8.52 -19.69 18.59
CA TRP A 303 -8.98 -20.90 17.89
C TRP A 303 -9.06 -22.13 18.80
N LYS A 304 -8.13 -22.30 19.74
CA LYS A 304 -8.14 -23.44 20.67
C LYS A 304 -9.39 -23.45 21.55
N VAL A 305 -9.76 -22.29 22.08
CA VAL A 305 -10.96 -22.14 22.91
C VAL A 305 -12.20 -22.32 22.04
N CYS A 306 -12.25 -21.68 20.87
CA CYS A 306 -13.39 -21.80 19.97
C CYS A 306 -13.63 -23.25 19.51
N MET A 307 -12.58 -23.98 19.12
CA MET A 307 -12.69 -25.39 18.74
C MET A 307 -13.14 -26.25 19.93
N ARG A 308 -12.56 -26.05 21.12
CA ARG A 308 -12.95 -26.80 22.32
C ARG A 308 -14.41 -26.54 22.71
N SER A 309 -14.88 -25.30 22.63
CA SER A 309 -16.28 -24.96 22.93
C SER A 309 -17.25 -25.64 21.96
N MET A 310 -16.94 -25.65 20.66
CA MET A 310 -17.77 -26.33 19.66
C MET A 310 -17.73 -27.86 19.81
N VAL A 311 -16.55 -28.44 20.07
CA VAL A 311 -16.43 -29.87 20.39
C VAL A 311 -17.28 -30.23 21.61
N ASN A 312 -17.17 -29.46 22.69
CA ASN A 312 -17.92 -29.68 23.91
C ASN A 312 -19.44 -29.52 23.72
N LEU A 313 -19.88 -28.60 22.86
CA LEU A 313 -21.29 -28.47 22.48
C LEU A 313 -21.78 -29.71 21.72
N LEU A 314 -21.02 -30.17 20.72
CA LEU A 314 -21.42 -31.32 19.89
C LEU A 314 -21.39 -32.65 20.66
N GLU A 315 -20.52 -32.78 21.67
CA GLU A 315 -20.40 -34.01 22.47
C GLU A 315 -21.31 -34.06 23.69
N ASN A 316 -21.44 -32.94 24.42
CA ASN A 316 -22.01 -32.90 25.76
C ASN A 316 -23.23 -31.97 25.84
N CYS A 317 -23.90 -31.69 24.72
CA CYS A 317 -25.07 -30.79 24.68
C CYS A 317 -26.19 -31.23 25.63
N VAL A 318 -26.55 -32.51 25.62
CA VAL A 318 -27.66 -33.07 26.42
C VAL A 318 -27.37 -32.94 27.91
N SER A 319 -26.19 -33.39 28.36
CA SER A 319 -25.81 -33.29 29.78
C SER A 319 -25.77 -31.84 30.25
N LYS A 320 -25.23 -30.92 29.43
CA LYS A 320 -25.21 -29.49 29.75
C LYS A 320 -26.59 -28.86 29.83
N TYR A 321 -27.55 -29.35 29.05
CA TYR A 321 -28.91 -28.88 29.14
C TYR A 321 -29.55 -29.30 30.46
N HIS A 322 -29.37 -30.56 30.88
CA HIS A 322 -29.84 -31.01 32.19
C HIS A 322 -29.20 -30.20 33.33
N ASP A 323 -27.88 -29.96 33.28
CA ASP A 323 -27.20 -29.09 34.24
C ASP A 323 -27.79 -27.66 34.23
N PHE A 324 -28.09 -27.11 33.06
CA PHE A 324 -28.72 -25.79 32.91
C PHE A 324 -30.12 -25.75 33.53
N VAL A 325 -30.96 -26.75 33.24
CA VAL A 325 -32.31 -26.87 33.78
C VAL A 325 -32.28 -26.99 35.31
N GLU A 326 -31.42 -27.85 35.87
CA GLU A 326 -31.25 -27.97 37.32
C GLU A 326 -30.83 -26.65 37.97
N ASN A 327 -29.91 -25.92 37.36
CA ASN A 327 -29.46 -24.62 37.86
C ASN A 327 -30.55 -23.54 37.79
N GLU A 328 -31.37 -23.51 36.73
CA GLU A 328 -32.48 -22.56 36.62
C GLU A 328 -33.60 -22.88 37.63
N LEU A 329 -33.91 -24.17 37.83
CA LEU A 329 -34.85 -24.61 38.87
C LEU A 329 -34.35 -24.23 40.28
N PHE A 330 -33.05 -24.41 40.55
CA PHE A 330 -32.45 -24.01 41.82
C PHE A 330 -32.51 -22.47 42.05
N LYS A 331 -32.35 -21.66 41.00
CA LYS A 331 -32.52 -20.20 41.08
C LYS A 331 -33.98 -19.81 41.32
N GLU A 332 -34.93 -20.50 40.71
CA GLU A 332 -36.37 -20.27 40.92
C GLU A 332 -36.76 -20.58 42.37
N GLU A 333 -36.23 -21.67 42.95
CA GLU A 333 -36.41 -22.01 44.37
C GLU A 333 -35.84 -20.95 45.32
N GLN A 334 -34.67 -20.38 45.01
CA GLN A 334 -34.08 -19.29 45.81
C GLN A 334 -34.90 -17.99 45.73
N LEU A 335 -35.34 -17.60 44.53
CA LEU A 335 -36.16 -16.40 44.32
C LEU A 335 -37.55 -16.53 44.99
N ALA A 336 -38.10 -17.74 45.05
CA ALA A 336 -39.34 -18.04 45.77
C ALA A 336 -39.18 -17.95 47.30
N ALA A 337 -37.98 -18.26 47.83
CA ALA A 337 -37.68 -18.16 49.25
C ALA A 337 -37.51 -16.71 49.74
N GLU A 338 -37.04 -15.81 48.87
CA GLU A 338 -36.81 -14.38 49.18
C GLU A 338 -38.08 -13.51 49.05
N ASN A 339 -39.02 -13.84 48.16
CA ASN A 339 -40.23 -13.05 47.87
C ASN A 339 -41.50 -13.54 48.61
N LYS A 340 -41.50 -13.55 49.95
CA LYS A 340 -42.66 -14.03 50.74
C LYS A 340 -43.94 -13.17 50.69
N ASN A 341 -43.97 -12.01 50.02
CA ASN A 341 -45.07 -11.03 50.19
C ASN A 341 -45.72 -10.43 48.92
N GLU A 342 -45.52 -10.96 47.70
CA GLU A 342 -46.33 -10.51 46.55
C GLU A 342 -46.79 -11.67 45.66
N THR A 343 -48.11 -11.72 45.46
CA THR A 343 -48.86 -12.78 44.75
C THR A 343 -48.72 -12.65 43.22
N ARG A 344 -47.50 -12.74 42.69
CA ARG A 344 -47.21 -13.01 41.28
C ARG A 344 -45.81 -13.60 41.16
N ALA A 345 -45.68 -14.90 41.46
CA ALA A 345 -44.51 -15.66 41.06
C ALA A 345 -44.39 -15.58 39.53
N THR A 346 -43.40 -14.83 39.04
CA THR A 346 -43.01 -14.86 37.63
C THR A 346 -42.34 -16.21 37.41
N LYS A 347 -43.12 -17.19 36.94
CA LYS A 347 -42.61 -18.52 36.60
C LYS A 347 -41.47 -18.33 35.61
N LEU A 348 -40.26 -18.77 35.95
CA LEU A 348 -39.13 -18.65 35.04
C LEU A 348 -39.40 -19.58 33.85
N GLU A 349 -39.58 -19.02 32.67
CA GLU A 349 -39.77 -19.80 31.45
C GLU A 349 -38.41 -20.41 31.07
N VAL A 350 -38.17 -21.64 31.53
CA VAL A 350 -36.95 -22.40 31.22
C VAL A 350 -36.93 -22.69 29.72
N LYS A 351 -35.85 -22.28 29.06
CA LYS A 351 -35.66 -22.50 27.61
C LYS A 351 -35.83 -23.98 27.27
N SER A 352 -36.51 -24.25 26.17
CA SER A 352 -36.55 -25.59 25.58
C SER A 352 -35.14 -26.05 25.17
N PHE A 353 -34.92 -27.37 25.04
CA PHE A 353 -33.62 -27.91 24.64
C PHE A 353 -33.17 -27.35 23.29
N ILE A 354 -34.09 -27.23 22.33
CA ILE A 354 -33.81 -26.65 21.02
C ILE A 354 -33.37 -25.18 21.10
N GLU A 355 -34.02 -24.34 21.92
CA GLU A 355 -33.62 -22.95 22.13
C GLU A 355 -32.25 -22.86 22.80
N PHE A 356 -32.00 -23.70 23.81
CA PHE A 356 -30.70 -23.78 24.47
C PHE A 356 -29.59 -24.13 23.48
N VAL A 357 -29.78 -25.18 22.66
CA VAL A 357 -28.77 -25.60 21.66
C VAL A 357 -28.57 -24.54 20.59
N ARG A 358 -29.64 -23.88 20.11
CA ARG A 358 -29.55 -22.79 19.13
C ARG A 358 -28.75 -21.60 19.66
N ASP A 359 -28.97 -21.21 20.92
CA ASP A 359 -28.24 -20.11 21.56
C ASP A 359 -26.76 -20.46 21.77
N GLN A 360 -26.48 -21.66 22.29
CA GLN A 360 -25.11 -22.13 22.49
C GLN A 360 -24.37 -22.26 21.16
N PHE A 361 -25.01 -22.81 20.13
CA PHE A 361 -24.43 -22.92 18.80
C PHE A 361 -24.11 -21.55 18.21
N SER A 362 -25.05 -20.60 18.27
CA SER A 362 -24.87 -19.23 17.76
C SER A 362 -23.71 -18.51 18.45
N SER A 363 -23.56 -18.69 19.77
CA SER A 363 -22.44 -18.12 20.53
C SER A 363 -21.09 -18.75 20.19
N CYS A 364 -21.05 -20.03 19.84
CA CYS A 364 -19.82 -20.76 19.53
C CYS A 364 -19.39 -20.62 18.06
N ILE A 365 -20.34 -20.60 17.12
CA ILE A 365 -20.05 -20.69 15.68
C ILE A 365 -19.38 -19.42 15.15
N SER A 366 -19.81 -18.24 15.57
CA SER A 366 -19.28 -16.96 15.06
C SER A 366 -17.77 -16.77 15.38
N PRO A 367 -17.32 -16.94 16.65
CA PRO A 367 -15.89 -16.91 16.98
C PRO A 367 -15.08 -17.99 16.26
N LEU A 368 -15.62 -19.21 16.12
CA LEU A 368 -14.97 -20.31 15.43
C LEU A 368 -14.79 -20.03 13.94
N ARG A 369 -15.84 -19.59 13.24
CA ARG A 369 -15.80 -19.19 11.83
C ARG A 369 -14.76 -18.11 11.61
N ARG A 370 -14.74 -17.08 12.45
CA ARG A 370 -13.73 -16.01 12.39
C ARG A 370 -12.31 -16.56 12.52
N CYS A 371 -12.07 -17.50 13.43
CA CYS A 371 -10.75 -18.13 13.57
C CYS A 371 -10.37 -18.94 12.33
N ILE A 372 -11.28 -19.79 11.81
CA ILE A 372 -11.01 -20.61 10.62
C ILE A 372 -10.71 -19.72 9.41
N LEU A 373 -11.52 -18.69 9.17
CA LEU A 373 -11.30 -17.72 8.10
C LEU A 373 -9.96 -16.98 8.28
N THR A 374 -9.62 -16.59 9.51
CA THR A 374 -8.32 -15.97 9.80
C THR A 374 -7.14 -16.89 9.46
N PHE A 375 -7.24 -18.19 9.76
CA PHE A 375 -6.25 -19.17 9.34
C PHE A 375 -6.17 -19.28 7.83
N LEU A 376 -7.28 -19.49 7.14
CA LEU A 376 -7.34 -19.66 5.68
C LEU A 376 -6.79 -18.44 4.93
N THR A 377 -7.07 -17.23 5.43
CA THR A 377 -6.64 -15.97 4.82
C THR A 377 -5.19 -15.62 5.17
N HIS A 378 -4.80 -15.66 6.45
CA HIS A 378 -3.54 -15.06 6.92
C HIS A 378 -2.42 -16.04 7.25
N VAL A 379 -2.70 -17.35 7.36
CA VAL A 379 -1.69 -18.39 7.53
C VAL A 379 -1.38 -19.02 6.18
N PRO A 380 -0.12 -18.98 5.71
CA PRO A 380 0.22 -19.52 4.39
C PRO A 380 -0.11 -21.00 4.27
N LYS A 381 -0.71 -21.38 3.13
CA LYS A 381 -1.13 -22.76 2.81
C LYS A 381 -0.01 -23.78 3.01
N ARG A 382 1.22 -23.43 2.62
CA ARG A 382 2.42 -24.25 2.82
C ARG A 382 2.71 -24.56 4.29
N PHE A 383 2.57 -23.55 5.14
CA PHE A 383 2.79 -23.68 6.57
C PHE A 383 1.69 -24.54 7.21
N MET A 384 0.44 -24.32 6.80
CA MET A 384 -0.72 -25.07 7.29
C MET A 384 -0.74 -26.53 6.82
N LYS A 385 -0.15 -26.81 5.64
CA LYS A 385 -0.25 -28.05 4.86
C LYS A 385 -1.61 -28.22 4.18
N GLU A 386 -1.59 -28.78 2.97
CA GLU A 386 -2.79 -28.92 2.11
C GLU A 386 -3.97 -29.61 2.81
N HIS A 387 -3.71 -30.73 3.50
CA HIS A 387 -4.78 -31.51 4.15
C HIS A 387 -5.49 -30.73 5.26
N ASN A 388 -4.79 -29.87 6.01
CA ASN A 388 -5.41 -29.05 7.05
C ASN A 388 -6.23 -27.93 6.43
N PHE A 389 -5.72 -27.33 5.35
CA PHE A 389 -6.45 -26.32 4.58
C PHE A 389 -7.78 -26.87 4.06
N GLN A 390 -7.76 -28.05 3.43
CA GLN A 390 -8.97 -28.72 2.94
C GLN A 390 -9.93 -29.13 4.06
N LYS A 391 -9.41 -29.58 5.22
CA LYS A 391 -10.24 -29.90 6.39
C LYS A 391 -10.91 -28.66 6.98
N MET A 392 -10.22 -27.53 7.05
CA MET A 392 -10.82 -26.26 7.48
C MET A 392 -11.95 -25.83 6.55
N LEU A 393 -11.80 -26.07 5.24
CA LEU A 393 -12.87 -25.80 4.27
C LEU A 393 -14.07 -26.71 4.45
N SER A 394 -13.83 -28.02 4.51
CA SER A 394 -14.90 -28.98 4.80
C SER A 394 -15.62 -28.62 6.10
N LEU A 395 -14.88 -28.22 7.15
CA LEU A 395 -15.48 -27.85 8.42
C LEU A 395 -16.43 -26.65 8.32
N LEU A 396 -16.10 -25.63 7.52
CA LEU A 396 -17.00 -24.48 7.32
C LEU A 396 -18.31 -24.90 6.66
N ASP A 397 -18.23 -25.76 5.64
CA ASP A 397 -19.41 -26.29 4.94
C ASP A 397 -20.22 -27.24 5.85
N ASP A 398 -19.55 -28.10 6.61
CA ASP A 398 -20.17 -29.04 7.55
C ASP A 398 -20.91 -28.30 8.68
N LEU A 399 -20.29 -27.27 9.26
CA LEU A 399 -20.91 -26.45 10.30
C LEU A 399 -22.09 -25.63 9.78
N ARG A 400 -22.04 -25.18 8.52
CA ARG A 400 -23.17 -24.50 7.89
C ARG A 400 -24.32 -25.48 7.60
N SER A 401 -24.00 -26.67 7.10
CA SER A 401 -25.00 -27.73 6.93
C SER A 401 -25.69 -28.02 8.26
N PHE A 402 -24.92 -28.16 9.34
CA PHE A 402 -25.46 -28.36 10.68
C PHE A 402 -26.35 -27.19 11.13
N GLU A 403 -25.89 -25.94 10.96
CA GLU A 403 -26.68 -24.73 11.25
C GLU A 403 -28.01 -24.73 10.48
N SER A 404 -27.99 -24.96 9.17
CA SER A 404 -29.21 -24.95 8.34
C SER A 404 -30.26 -25.97 8.79
N LEU A 405 -29.81 -27.11 9.33
CA LEU A 405 -30.70 -28.15 9.81
C LEU A 405 -31.20 -27.85 11.24
N LEU A 406 -30.34 -27.30 12.11
CA LEU A 406 -30.69 -26.93 13.48
C LEU A 406 -31.74 -25.80 13.54
N PHE A 407 -31.74 -24.90 12.55
CA PHE A 407 -32.65 -23.74 12.48
C PHE A 407 -33.90 -23.98 11.61
N LYS A 408 -34.21 -25.22 11.21
CA LYS A 408 -35.49 -25.53 10.55
C LYS A 408 -36.67 -25.28 11.49
N GLU A 409 -37.76 -24.73 10.95
CA GLU A 409 -38.98 -24.40 11.72
C GLU A 409 -39.69 -25.65 12.27
N ASP A 410 -39.66 -26.76 11.52
CA ASP A 410 -40.36 -28.01 11.88
C ASP A 410 -39.62 -28.88 12.91
N LEU A 411 -38.51 -28.41 13.49
CA LEU A 411 -37.67 -29.21 14.39
C LEU A 411 -38.26 -29.26 15.80
N VAL A 412 -38.58 -30.45 16.30
CA VAL A 412 -39.17 -30.67 17.64
C VAL A 412 -38.08 -30.92 18.69
N SER A 413 -38.22 -30.30 19.88
CA SER A 413 -37.21 -30.33 20.95
C SER A 413 -36.91 -31.74 21.48
N GLU A 414 -37.94 -32.55 21.71
CA GLU A 414 -37.82 -33.92 22.22
C GLU A 414 -37.12 -34.85 21.21
N GLU A 415 -37.38 -34.65 19.91
CA GLU A 415 -36.74 -35.41 18.83
C GLU A 415 -35.25 -35.08 18.73
N LEU A 416 -34.89 -33.80 18.87
CA LEU A 416 -33.50 -33.35 18.86
C LEU A 416 -32.71 -33.93 20.04
N GLU A 417 -33.31 -33.99 21.22
CA GLU A 417 -32.70 -34.56 22.43
C GLU A 417 -32.46 -36.06 22.27
N GLN A 418 -33.44 -36.82 21.76
CA GLN A 418 -33.27 -38.25 21.47
C GLN A 418 -32.20 -38.51 20.40
N LEU A 419 -32.11 -37.66 19.37
CA LEU A 419 -31.11 -37.79 18.30
C LEU A 419 -29.68 -37.57 18.79
N LEU A 420 -29.47 -36.62 19.71
CA LEU A 420 -28.15 -36.32 20.27
C LEU A 420 -27.76 -37.28 21.41
N THR A 421 -28.73 -38.05 21.93
CA THR A 421 -28.51 -39.09 22.95
C THR A 421 -28.28 -40.48 22.35
N SER A 422 -28.83 -40.78 21.16
CA SER A 422 -28.82 -42.13 20.57
C SER A 422 -27.58 -42.42 19.69
N LYS A 423 -27.05 -43.65 19.78
CA LYS A 423 -26.10 -44.19 18.80
C LYS A 423 -26.83 -44.41 17.46
N PRO A 424 -26.18 -44.20 16.30
CA PRO A 424 -26.89 -44.12 15.03
C PRO A 424 -27.60 -45.44 14.70
N ILE A 425 -28.93 -45.41 14.58
CA ILE A 425 -29.78 -46.51 14.13
C ILE A 425 -30.45 -46.12 12.81
N ASP A 426 -30.48 -47.08 11.89
CA ASP A 426 -30.72 -47.02 10.44
C ASP A 426 -32.12 -46.58 9.93
N LYS A 427 -32.89 -45.76 10.65
CA LYS A 427 -34.24 -45.39 10.20
C LYS A 427 -34.60 -43.92 10.44
N LEU A 428 -34.33 -43.07 9.45
CA LEU A 428 -35.14 -41.90 9.00
C LEU A 428 -34.28 -41.01 8.08
N ARG A 429 -34.62 -40.94 6.78
CA ARG A 429 -33.76 -40.37 5.71
C ARG A 429 -33.44 -38.88 5.83
N ASP A 430 -34.27 -38.06 6.48
CA ASP A 430 -34.00 -36.63 6.66
C ASP A 430 -33.44 -36.27 8.05
N MET A 431 -33.74 -37.08 9.07
CA MET A 431 -33.34 -36.88 10.48
C MET A 431 -31.95 -37.48 10.81
N SER A 432 -31.46 -38.43 9.99
CA SER A 432 -30.07 -38.90 10.02
C SER A 432 -29.05 -37.79 9.68
N SER A 433 -29.50 -36.72 9.02
CA SER A 433 -28.64 -35.68 8.45
C SER A 433 -28.05 -34.72 9.49
N ILE A 434 -28.79 -34.37 10.57
CA ILE A 434 -28.28 -33.52 11.67
C ILE A 434 -27.18 -34.23 12.43
N ASN A 435 -27.45 -35.46 12.88
CA ASN A 435 -26.49 -36.26 13.64
C ASN A 435 -25.26 -36.55 12.78
N PHE A 436 -25.46 -36.87 11.50
CA PHE A 436 -24.35 -37.03 10.55
C PHE A 436 -23.52 -35.75 10.37
N ALA A 437 -24.14 -34.58 10.16
CA ALA A 437 -23.43 -33.31 10.02
C ALA A 437 -22.68 -32.90 11.30
N GLY A 438 -23.30 -33.14 12.47
CA GLY A 438 -22.68 -32.92 13.78
C GLY A 438 -21.49 -33.85 14.03
N ALA A 439 -21.66 -35.15 13.81
CA ALA A 439 -20.60 -36.15 13.95
C ALA A 439 -19.43 -35.91 12.97
N LYS A 440 -19.74 -35.54 11.72
CA LYS A 440 -18.73 -35.16 10.73
C LYS A 440 -17.96 -33.93 11.19
N SER A 441 -18.64 -32.85 11.59
CA SER A 441 -18.02 -31.63 12.12
C SER A 441 -17.12 -31.92 13.33
N LEU A 442 -17.60 -32.75 14.28
CA LEU A 442 -16.87 -33.16 15.47
C LEU A 442 -15.57 -33.92 15.12
N SER A 443 -15.66 -34.86 14.17
CA SER A 443 -14.49 -35.63 13.73
C SER A 443 -13.41 -34.72 13.12
N VAL A 444 -13.82 -33.75 12.29
CA VAL A 444 -12.90 -32.81 11.65
C VAL A 444 -12.30 -31.84 12.67
N LEU A 445 -13.10 -31.34 13.62
CA LEU A 445 -12.64 -30.48 14.72
C LEU A 445 -11.54 -31.14 15.54
N LYS A 446 -11.74 -32.40 15.97
CA LYS A 446 -10.75 -33.15 16.74
C LYS A 446 -9.45 -33.34 15.97
N ILE A 447 -9.53 -33.70 14.68
CA ILE A 447 -8.33 -33.89 13.86
C ILE A 447 -7.58 -32.57 13.65
N LEU A 448 -8.31 -31.48 13.37
CA LEU A 448 -7.71 -30.15 13.23
C LEU A 448 -7.07 -29.70 14.54
N GLN A 449 -7.69 -29.95 15.69
CA GLN A 449 -7.13 -29.56 16.98
C GLN A 449 -5.75 -30.20 17.20
N THR A 450 -5.61 -31.51 17.01
CA THR A 450 -4.32 -32.20 17.13
C THR A 450 -3.33 -31.74 16.07
N SER A 451 -3.76 -31.61 14.81
CA SER A 451 -2.84 -31.23 13.74
C SER A 451 -2.33 -29.80 13.83
N LEU A 452 -3.15 -28.85 14.29
CA LEU A 452 -2.77 -27.44 14.43
C LEU A 452 -1.93 -27.21 15.68
N GLU A 453 -2.11 -28.00 16.74
CA GLU A 453 -1.22 -27.97 17.92
C GLU A 453 0.20 -28.41 17.59
N GLY A 454 0.36 -29.34 16.64
CA GLY A 454 1.65 -29.73 16.10
C GLY A 454 2.30 -28.72 15.16
N LEU A 455 1.60 -27.64 14.79
CA LEU A 455 2.20 -26.54 14.02
C LEU A 455 2.97 -25.61 14.95
N GLY A 456 4.18 -25.23 14.57
CA GLY A 456 5.01 -24.24 15.29
C GLY A 456 4.47 -22.81 15.18
N LEU A 457 3.21 -22.58 15.60
CA LEU A 457 2.54 -21.28 15.56
C LEU A 457 3.23 -20.29 16.52
N PRO A 458 3.26 -18.99 16.17
CA PRO A 458 3.98 -18.00 16.96
C PRO A 458 3.31 -17.76 18.33
N SER A 459 4.13 -17.47 19.34
CA SER A 459 3.64 -17.06 20.66
C SER A 459 2.94 -15.69 20.58
N VAL A 460 1.75 -15.60 21.17
CA VAL A 460 0.92 -14.39 21.16
C VAL A 460 1.34 -13.37 22.22
N LEU A 461 2.11 -13.80 23.22
CA LEU A 461 2.59 -12.94 24.31
C LEU A 461 3.51 -11.82 23.82
N LYS A 462 4.18 -12.03 22.68
CA LYS A 462 5.09 -11.06 22.08
C LYS A 462 4.65 -10.73 20.66
N ARG A 463 4.21 -9.48 20.44
CA ARG A 463 3.89 -8.92 19.11
C ARG A 463 4.99 -9.16 18.07
N PHE A 464 6.25 -9.14 18.51
CA PHE A 464 7.41 -9.42 17.67
C PHE A 464 7.42 -10.84 17.08
N ALA A 465 6.92 -11.86 17.80
CA ALA A 465 6.90 -13.24 17.30
C ALA A 465 5.93 -13.40 16.11
N ILE A 466 4.74 -12.79 16.20
CA ILE A 466 3.77 -12.78 15.09
C ILE A 466 4.31 -11.98 13.91
N LYS A 467 4.96 -10.85 14.17
CA LYS A 467 5.63 -10.05 13.13
C LYS A 467 6.67 -10.87 12.38
N ASN A 468 7.56 -11.57 13.09
CA ASN A 468 8.57 -12.44 12.48
C ASN A 468 7.93 -13.59 11.69
N PHE A 469 6.88 -14.20 12.23
CA PHE A 469 6.12 -15.23 11.52
C PHE A 469 5.60 -14.74 10.16
N CYS A 470 5.04 -13.53 10.09
CA CYS A 470 4.59 -12.94 8.83
C CYS A 470 5.74 -12.76 7.82
N PHE A 471 6.88 -12.22 8.25
CA PHE A 471 8.03 -12.00 7.36
C PHE A 471 8.69 -13.31 6.90
N GLN A 472 8.85 -14.28 7.79
CA GLN A 472 9.48 -15.57 7.48
C GLN A 472 8.67 -16.37 6.47
N ASN A 473 7.34 -16.28 6.52
CA ASN A 473 6.47 -17.06 5.65
C ASN A 473 5.92 -16.29 4.44
N ALA A 474 6.22 -14.99 4.30
CA ALA A 474 5.90 -14.25 3.09
C ALA A 474 6.82 -14.66 1.92
N SER A 475 6.23 -14.98 0.77
CA SER A 475 6.93 -15.24 -0.49
C SER A 475 6.99 -13.98 -1.35
N LEU A 476 6.00 -13.09 -1.26
CA LEU A 476 5.97 -11.82 -1.99
C LEU A 476 5.83 -10.65 -1.02
N ILE A 477 6.84 -9.77 -0.98
CA ILE A 477 6.92 -8.67 -0.03
C ILE A 477 6.90 -7.33 -0.77
N PHE A 478 6.00 -6.43 -0.37
CA PHE A 478 5.84 -5.08 -0.91
C PHE A 478 6.27 -4.03 0.11
N CYS A 479 7.13 -3.10 -0.32
CA CYS A 479 7.45 -1.89 0.44
C CYS A 479 8.06 -0.81 -0.47
N THR A 480 8.29 0.40 0.03
CA THR A 480 9.08 1.38 -0.75
C THR A 480 10.58 1.02 -0.72
N SER A 481 11.36 1.45 -1.72
CA SER A 481 12.80 1.17 -1.78
C SER A 481 13.52 1.61 -0.50
N SER A 482 13.26 2.82 0.01
CA SER A 482 13.77 3.27 1.31
C SER A 482 13.30 2.39 2.48
N THR A 483 12.07 1.90 2.49
CA THR A 483 11.54 1.11 3.61
C THR A 483 12.06 -0.33 3.64
N SER A 484 12.51 -0.85 2.50
CA SER A 484 13.19 -2.15 2.41
C SER A 484 14.39 -2.27 3.34
N TYR A 485 14.99 -1.14 3.76
CA TYR A 485 16.06 -1.10 4.75
C TYR A 485 15.73 -1.87 6.04
N LYS A 486 14.45 -1.92 6.46
CA LYS A 486 14.02 -2.69 7.63
C LYS A 486 14.28 -4.19 7.50
N LEU A 487 14.37 -4.72 6.27
CA LEU A 487 14.60 -6.14 6.02
C LEU A 487 16.04 -6.57 6.36
N HIS A 488 17.00 -5.64 6.47
CA HIS A 488 18.35 -5.97 6.95
C HIS A 488 18.41 -6.32 8.44
N THR A 489 17.36 -5.98 9.21
CA THR A 489 17.32 -6.19 10.66
C THR A 489 16.30 -7.24 11.08
N VAL A 490 15.49 -7.76 10.14
CA VAL A 490 14.46 -8.77 10.43
C VAL A 490 14.99 -10.12 9.99
N GLU A 491 14.80 -11.13 10.84
CA GLU A 491 15.09 -12.51 10.48
C GLU A 491 14.10 -13.00 9.41
N ILE A 492 14.59 -13.06 8.17
CA ILE A 492 13.82 -13.54 7.02
C ILE A 492 14.60 -14.59 6.27
N LYS A 493 13.89 -15.52 5.61
CA LYS A 493 14.53 -16.38 4.62
C LYS A 493 15.02 -15.51 3.45
N PRO A 494 16.15 -15.86 2.82
CA PRO A 494 16.71 -15.09 1.71
C PRO A 494 15.67 -14.80 0.63
N LEU A 495 15.71 -13.56 0.13
CA LEU A 495 14.92 -13.14 -1.02
C LEU A 495 15.76 -13.38 -2.26
N GLU A 496 15.18 -13.96 -3.31
CA GLU A 496 15.92 -14.37 -4.52
C GLU A 496 15.85 -13.30 -5.61
N ILE A 497 14.70 -12.64 -5.71
CA ILE A 497 14.36 -11.72 -6.80
C ILE A 497 13.96 -10.36 -6.22
N LEU A 498 14.52 -9.30 -6.81
CA LEU A 498 14.13 -7.92 -6.57
C LEU A 498 13.41 -7.38 -7.79
N VAL A 499 12.20 -6.87 -7.61
CA VAL A 499 11.43 -6.16 -8.63
C VAL A 499 11.28 -4.71 -8.19
N ILE A 500 11.69 -3.76 -9.03
CA ILE A 500 11.53 -2.33 -8.74
C ILE A 500 10.62 -1.72 -9.80
N ASP A 501 9.40 -1.33 -9.41
CA ASP A 501 8.51 -0.53 -10.26
C ASP A 501 8.88 0.96 -10.16
N GLU A 502 8.66 1.70 -11.25
CA GLU A 502 9.07 3.10 -11.39
C GLU A 502 10.56 3.34 -11.06
N ALA A 503 11.43 2.37 -11.40
CA ALA A 503 12.87 2.38 -11.11
C ALA A 503 13.60 3.61 -11.67
N ALA A 504 13.10 4.19 -12.77
CA ALA A 504 13.66 5.39 -13.37
C ALA A 504 13.51 6.65 -12.47
N GLN A 505 12.61 6.63 -11.49
CA GLN A 505 12.38 7.74 -10.55
C GLN A 505 13.21 7.61 -9.25
N LEU A 506 13.96 6.53 -9.08
CA LEU A 506 14.85 6.36 -7.92
C LEU A 506 16.21 6.97 -8.18
N LYS A 507 16.84 7.48 -7.12
CA LYS A 507 18.29 7.73 -7.15
C LYS A 507 18.98 6.39 -7.22
N GLU A 508 20.06 6.28 -7.99
CA GLU A 508 20.85 5.04 -8.04
C GLU A 508 21.24 4.55 -6.63
N ALA A 509 21.68 5.45 -5.77
CA ALA A 509 22.05 5.14 -4.38
C ALA A 509 20.87 4.61 -3.54
N GLU A 510 19.62 4.95 -3.88
CA GLU A 510 18.43 4.42 -3.21
C GLU A 510 18.08 3.00 -3.68
N SER A 511 18.33 2.67 -4.95
CA SER A 511 18.20 1.30 -5.46
C SER A 511 19.15 0.32 -4.77
N ILE A 512 20.29 0.80 -4.25
CA ILE A 512 21.26 -0.03 -3.52
C ILE A 512 20.69 -0.61 -2.22
N ILE A 513 19.73 0.06 -1.58
CA ILE A 513 19.12 -0.39 -0.32
C ILE A 513 18.59 -1.83 -0.46
N PRO A 514 17.62 -2.12 -1.35
CA PRO A 514 17.14 -3.49 -1.51
C PRO A 514 18.16 -4.43 -2.19
N LEU A 515 19.04 -3.92 -3.05
CA LEU A 515 20.05 -4.74 -3.74
C LEU A 515 21.07 -5.36 -2.78
N GLN A 516 21.33 -4.71 -1.65
CA GLN A 516 22.24 -5.22 -0.61
C GLN A 516 21.62 -6.37 0.20
N LEU A 517 20.33 -6.66 0.08
CA LEU A 517 19.72 -7.75 0.83
C LEU A 517 20.32 -9.11 0.45
N PRO A 518 20.60 -9.98 1.44
CA PRO A 518 21.24 -11.26 1.19
C PRO A 518 20.31 -12.18 0.39
N GLY A 519 20.90 -12.85 -0.61
CA GLY A 519 20.21 -13.83 -1.46
C GLY A 519 19.70 -13.28 -2.79
N ILE A 520 19.62 -11.95 -2.96
CA ILE A 520 19.12 -11.37 -4.22
C ILE A 520 20.11 -11.69 -5.33
N LYS A 521 19.70 -12.53 -6.29
CA LYS A 521 20.50 -12.88 -7.47
C LYS A 521 20.03 -12.14 -8.72
N SER A 522 18.77 -11.72 -8.69
CA SER A 522 18.00 -11.26 -9.83
C SER A 522 17.41 -9.90 -9.53
N ALA A 523 17.64 -8.89 -10.36
CA ALA A 523 16.93 -7.62 -10.27
C ALA A 523 16.20 -7.31 -11.58
N ILE A 524 14.92 -6.99 -11.48
CA ILE A 524 14.07 -6.59 -12.60
C ILE A 524 13.66 -5.15 -12.36
N LEU A 525 14.17 -4.25 -13.20
CA LEU A 525 13.94 -2.81 -13.11
C LEU A 525 12.89 -2.41 -14.14
N ILE A 526 11.75 -1.90 -13.70
CA ILE A 526 10.68 -1.44 -14.57
C ILE A 526 10.58 0.07 -14.46
N GLY A 527 10.60 0.77 -15.58
CA GLY A 527 10.58 2.23 -15.55
C GLY A 527 10.53 2.88 -16.91
N ASP A 528 10.73 4.20 -16.89
CA ASP A 528 10.76 5.05 -18.07
C ASP A 528 11.69 6.25 -17.84
N GLU A 529 12.89 6.19 -18.42
CA GLU A 529 13.92 7.22 -18.35
C GLU A 529 13.55 8.50 -19.14
N CYS A 530 12.53 8.43 -20.00
CA CYS A 530 12.00 9.59 -20.71
C CYS A 530 11.03 10.41 -19.84
N GLN A 531 10.66 9.93 -18.64
CA GLN A 531 9.88 10.67 -17.65
C GLN A 531 10.77 11.27 -16.55
N LEU A 532 10.16 11.91 -15.55
CA LEU A 532 10.88 12.67 -14.53
C LEU A 532 11.86 11.79 -13.74
N PRO A 533 13.12 12.24 -13.56
CA PRO A 533 14.10 11.57 -12.71
C PRO A 533 13.77 11.78 -11.23
N ALA A 534 14.60 11.20 -10.36
CA ALA A 534 14.47 11.42 -8.93
C ALA A 534 14.61 12.90 -8.55
N MET A 535 13.78 13.36 -7.61
CA MET A 535 13.86 14.74 -7.12
C MET A 535 15.15 14.99 -6.33
N VAL A 536 15.87 16.03 -6.75
CA VAL A 536 17.08 16.55 -6.11
C VAL A 536 16.94 18.07 -6.00
N SER A 537 17.12 18.62 -4.80
CA SER A 537 16.98 20.05 -4.53
C SER A 537 18.30 20.82 -4.66
N SER A 538 19.43 20.16 -4.41
CA SER A 538 20.76 20.77 -4.46
C SER A 538 21.24 20.91 -5.92
N LYS A 539 21.56 22.13 -6.33
CA LYS A 539 22.12 22.42 -7.67
C LYS A 539 23.42 21.64 -7.93
N VAL A 540 24.33 21.61 -6.96
CA VAL A 540 25.59 20.86 -7.04
C VAL A 540 25.33 19.37 -7.28
N CYS A 541 24.31 18.80 -6.63
CA CYS A 541 23.92 17.40 -6.82
C CYS A 541 23.28 17.16 -8.19
N ILE A 542 22.49 18.11 -8.70
CA ILE A 542 21.92 18.04 -10.06
C ILE A 542 23.05 18.05 -11.09
N GLU A 543 23.97 19.01 -10.98
CA GLU A 543 25.13 19.15 -11.88
C GLU A 543 26.04 17.93 -11.85
N SER A 544 26.18 17.29 -10.68
CA SER A 544 26.94 16.03 -10.52
C SER A 544 26.17 14.77 -10.97
N GLY A 545 24.94 14.90 -11.48
CA GLY A 545 24.14 13.76 -11.94
C GLY A 545 23.58 12.86 -10.83
N PHE A 546 23.52 13.33 -9.58
CA PHE A 546 23.03 12.54 -8.43
C PHE A 546 21.57 12.06 -8.58
N GLY A 547 20.78 12.76 -9.39
CA GLY A 547 19.39 12.39 -9.70
C GLY A 547 19.26 11.25 -10.72
N ARG A 548 20.36 10.79 -11.34
CA ARG A 548 20.34 9.69 -12.29
C ARG A 548 19.96 8.39 -11.59
N SER A 549 19.04 7.66 -12.20
CA SER A 549 18.61 6.35 -11.73
C SER A 549 19.55 5.24 -12.20
N LEU A 550 19.56 4.12 -11.47
CA LEU A 550 20.25 2.91 -11.92
C LEU A 550 19.74 2.47 -13.30
N PHE A 551 18.42 2.53 -13.52
CA PHE A 551 17.79 2.25 -14.80
C PHE A 551 18.37 3.13 -15.92
N GLY A 552 18.44 4.44 -15.70
CA GLY A 552 18.97 5.39 -16.68
C GLY A 552 20.45 5.19 -16.97
N ARG A 553 21.26 4.84 -15.96
CA ARG A 553 22.68 4.54 -16.16
C ARG A 553 22.87 3.29 -17.00
N LEU A 554 22.20 2.18 -16.68
CA LEU A 554 22.33 0.92 -17.43
C LEU A 554 21.86 1.10 -18.89
N SER A 555 20.75 1.82 -19.09
CA SER A 555 20.27 2.19 -20.44
C SER A 555 21.34 2.98 -21.22
N SER A 556 22.01 3.97 -20.58
CA SER A 556 23.10 4.74 -21.21
C SER A 556 24.37 3.94 -21.51
N LEU A 557 24.56 2.80 -20.84
CA LEU A 557 25.68 1.89 -21.06
C LEU A 557 25.37 0.82 -22.12
N GLY A 558 24.18 0.85 -22.73
CA GLY A 558 23.80 -0.08 -23.79
C GLY A 558 23.22 -1.40 -23.30
N HIS A 559 22.78 -1.50 -22.04
CA HIS A 559 22.05 -2.69 -21.57
C HIS A 559 20.75 -2.86 -22.35
N SER A 560 20.46 -4.12 -22.71
CA SER A 560 19.20 -4.46 -23.36
C SER A 560 18.03 -4.10 -22.46
N LYS A 561 16.99 -3.52 -23.05
CA LYS A 561 15.72 -3.24 -22.38
C LYS A 561 14.56 -3.76 -23.20
N HIS A 562 13.62 -4.43 -22.55
CA HIS A 562 12.39 -4.91 -23.17
C HIS A 562 11.36 -3.78 -23.23
N LEU A 563 11.08 -3.29 -24.44
CA LEU A 563 10.10 -2.22 -24.65
C LEU A 563 8.67 -2.75 -24.63
N LEU A 564 7.81 -2.15 -23.79
CA LEU A 564 6.36 -2.32 -23.87
C LEU A 564 5.81 -1.43 -24.98
N ALA A 565 5.50 -2.01 -26.13
CA ALA A 565 5.37 -1.28 -27.40
C ALA A 565 3.94 -0.89 -27.79
N VAL A 566 2.96 -1.01 -26.89
CA VAL A 566 1.54 -0.72 -27.17
C VAL A 566 0.94 0.11 -26.04
N GLN A 567 0.34 1.26 -26.35
CA GLN A 567 -0.32 2.15 -25.39
C GLN A 567 -1.86 2.02 -25.46
N TYR A 568 -2.51 2.04 -24.30
CA TYR A 568 -3.95 1.76 -24.12
C TYR A 568 -4.76 2.93 -23.57
N ARG A 569 -4.16 4.12 -23.47
CA ARG A 569 -4.66 5.24 -22.67
C ARG A 569 -5.01 6.48 -23.49
N MET A 570 -4.12 6.92 -24.35
CA MET A 570 -4.20 8.21 -25.01
C MET A 570 -4.94 8.05 -26.33
N HIS A 571 -5.80 9.01 -26.67
CA HIS A 571 -6.26 9.15 -28.05
C HIS A 571 -5.06 9.28 -29.00
N PRO A 572 -5.08 8.70 -30.22
CA PRO A 572 -3.94 8.73 -31.16
C PRO A 572 -3.35 10.13 -31.43
N SER A 573 -4.20 11.16 -31.53
CA SER A 573 -3.74 12.55 -31.69
C SER A 573 -2.92 13.08 -30.50
N ILE A 574 -3.13 12.55 -29.29
CA ILE A 574 -2.37 12.89 -28.09
C ILE A 574 -1.06 12.11 -28.03
N SER A 575 -1.09 10.80 -28.33
CA SER A 575 0.10 9.93 -28.27
C SER A 575 1.11 10.24 -29.39
N PHE A 576 0.66 10.77 -30.52
CA PHE A 576 1.48 11.02 -31.71
C PHE A 576 2.77 11.81 -31.42
N PHE A 577 2.67 13.01 -30.86
CA PHE A 577 3.85 13.86 -30.64
C PHE A 577 4.82 13.27 -29.60
N PRO A 578 4.37 12.80 -28.41
CA PRO A 578 5.26 12.14 -27.47
C PRO A 578 5.96 10.91 -28.06
N ASN A 579 5.24 10.09 -28.83
CA ASN A 579 5.80 8.90 -29.49
C ASN A 579 6.92 9.26 -30.47
N TRP A 580 6.65 10.21 -31.37
CA TRP A 580 7.65 10.71 -32.32
C TRP A 580 8.86 11.33 -31.63
N LYS A 581 8.63 12.17 -30.60
CA LYS A 581 9.69 12.98 -29.99
C LYS A 581 10.55 12.24 -28.99
N PHE A 582 9.98 11.33 -28.20
CA PHE A 582 10.65 10.69 -27.07
C PHE A 582 10.88 9.19 -27.24
N TYR A 583 10.14 8.54 -28.13
CA TYR A 583 10.15 7.08 -28.26
C TYR A 583 10.38 6.60 -29.70
N GLU A 584 10.86 7.49 -30.59
CA GLU A 584 11.27 7.16 -31.96
C GLU A 584 10.19 6.41 -32.78
N ASN A 585 8.92 6.71 -32.52
CA ASN A 585 7.77 6.01 -33.12
C ASN A 585 7.69 4.50 -32.85
N GLN A 586 8.37 3.99 -31.81
CA GLN A 586 8.36 2.56 -31.46
C GLN A 586 7.06 2.13 -30.75
N ILE A 587 6.19 3.07 -30.36
CA ILE A 587 4.95 2.79 -29.63
C ILE A 587 3.74 2.78 -30.57
N ARG A 588 2.91 1.75 -30.47
CA ARG A 588 1.66 1.61 -31.21
C ARG A 588 0.46 1.95 -30.34
N ASP A 589 -0.61 2.43 -30.96
CA ASP A 589 -1.89 2.64 -30.29
C ASP A 589 -2.70 1.34 -30.32
N ALA A 590 -3.29 0.95 -29.19
CA ALA A 590 -4.13 -0.25 -29.10
C ALA A 590 -5.51 -0.05 -29.74
N GLU A 591 -6.18 -1.15 -30.12
CA GLU A 591 -7.51 -1.12 -30.74
C GLU A 591 -8.56 -0.37 -29.91
N ASN A 592 -8.45 -0.43 -28.58
CA ASN A 592 -9.40 0.23 -27.69
C ASN A 592 -9.36 1.76 -27.81
N VAL A 593 -8.21 2.36 -28.16
CA VAL A 593 -8.07 3.82 -28.30
C VAL A 593 -8.24 4.32 -29.73
N THR A 594 -8.10 3.44 -30.73
CA THR A 594 -8.31 3.77 -32.14
C THR A 594 -9.77 3.65 -32.57
N ASN A 595 -10.62 2.99 -31.77
CA ASN A 595 -12.04 2.81 -32.06
C ASN A 595 -12.82 4.14 -31.87
N GLU A 596 -13.76 4.45 -32.77
CA GLU A 596 -14.58 5.67 -32.71
C GLU A 596 -15.37 5.79 -31.40
N SER A 597 -15.75 4.67 -30.78
CA SER A 597 -16.43 4.66 -29.47
C SER A 597 -15.58 5.20 -28.32
N TYR A 598 -14.25 5.19 -28.47
CA TYR A 598 -13.31 5.78 -27.52
C TYR A 598 -13.35 7.29 -27.53
N ARG A 599 -13.60 7.90 -28.70
CA ARG A 599 -13.66 9.34 -28.87
C ARG A 599 -14.77 9.92 -28.00
N LYS A 600 -14.41 10.92 -27.19
CA LYS A 600 -15.35 11.71 -26.39
C LYS A 600 -15.30 13.15 -26.87
N GLN A 601 -16.44 13.83 -26.83
CA GLN A 601 -16.52 15.25 -27.13
C GLN A 601 -17.21 15.95 -25.96
N TYR A 602 -16.42 16.65 -25.15
CA TYR A 602 -16.92 17.36 -23.98
C TYR A 602 -17.20 18.85 -24.23
N LEU A 603 -16.54 19.43 -25.23
CA LEU A 603 -16.74 20.81 -25.68
C LEU A 603 -17.05 20.86 -27.18
N SER A 604 -17.95 21.76 -27.55
CA SER A 604 -18.31 22.00 -28.95
C SER A 604 -17.48 23.14 -29.54
N GLY A 605 -17.13 23.01 -30.82
CA GLY A 605 -16.44 24.05 -31.60
C GLY A 605 -15.14 23.55 -32.23
N PRO A 606 -14.67 24.21 -33.32
CA PRO A 606 -13.53 23.73 -34.11
C PRO A 606 -12.20 23.83 -33.36
N MET A 607 -12.12 24.65 -32.30
CA MET A 607 -10.93 24.81 -31.47
C MET A 607 -10.74 23.69 -30.43
N PHE A 608 -11.76 22.85 -30.20
CA PHE A 608 -11.73 21.79 -29.20
C PHE A 608 -11.72 20.44 -29.91
N GLY A 609 -10.57 19.76 -29.83
CA GLY A 609 -10.41 18.38 -30.26
C GLY A 609 -9.52 17.60 -29.30
N PRO A 610 -9.26 16.31 -29.59
CA PRO A 610 -8.46 15.45 -28.71
C PRO A 610 -7.07 16.01 -28.39
N TYR A 611 -6.51 16.79 -29.31
CA TYR A 611 -5.29 17.57 -29.07
C TYR A 611 -5.49 18.99 -29.58
N SER A 612 -5.37 19.97 -28.68
CA SER A 612 -5.63 21.39 -28.97
C SER A 612 -4.49 22.26 -28.44
N PHE A 613 -3.96 23.15 -29.28
CA PHE A 613 -3.01 24.19 -28.87
C PHE A 613 -3.68 25.55 -29.04
N ILE A 614 -3.96 26.22 -27.92
CA ILE A 614 -4.75 27.45 -27.86
C ILE A 614 -3.79 28.62 -27.60
N ASN A 615 -3.60 29.44 -28.64
CA ASN A 615 -2.84 30.68 -28.55
C ASN A 615 -3.59 31.73 -27.71
N VAL A 616 -2.96 32.20 -26.63
CA VAL A 616 -3.49 33.16 -25.66
C VAL A 616 -2.93 34.55 -25.96
N VAL A 617 -3.61 35.26 -26.85
CA VAL A 617 -3.26 36.64 -27.20
C VAL A 617 -3.41 37.56 -25.98
N GLY A 618 -2.38 38.34 -25.68
CA GLY A 618 -2.37 39.30 -24.57
C GLY A 618 -2.01 38.71 -23.20
N GLY A 619 -1.59 37.43 -23.14
CA GLY A 619 -1.04 36.85 -21.92
C GLY A 619 0.28 37.51 -21.51
N ILE A 620 0.38 37.97 -20.26
CA ILE A 620 1.58 38.59 -19.71
C ILE A 620 2.02 37.77 -18.49
N GLU A 621 3.30 37.38 -18.45
CA GLU A 621 3.87 36.69 -17.29
C GLU A 621 4.13 37.68 -16.15
N GLU A 622 3.66 37.36 -14.96
CA GLU A 622 3.89 38.11 -13.72
C GLU A 622 4.70 37.25 -12.74
N LYS A 623 5.44 37.90 -11.84
CA LYS A 623 6.10 37.23 -10.71
C LYS A 623 5.18 37.22 -9.48
N ASP A 624 5.35 36.24 -8.61
CA ASP A 624 4.68 36.21 -7.31
C ASP A 624 5.29 37.21 -6.30
N VAL A 625 4.64 37.38 -5.14
CA VAL A 625 5.05 38.35 -4.10
C VAL A 625 6.50 38.11 -3.64
N ASP A 626 6.93 36.84 -3.61
CA ASP A 626 8.27 36.44 -3.20
C ASP A 626 9.29 36.41 -4.37
N ASN A 627 8.88 36.77 -5.60
CA ASN A 627 9.66 36.70 -6.84
C ASN A 627 10.28 35.32 -7.16
N ARG A 628 9.74 34.23 -6.60
CA ARG A 628 10.26 32.85 -6.72
C ARG A 628 9.49 32.01 -7.74
N SER A 629 8.28 32.41 -8.11
CA SER A 629 7.45 31.71 -9.09
C SER A 629 6.76 32.70 -10.04
N ARG A 630 6.16 32.18 -11.11
CA ARG A 630 5.48 32.97 -12.15
C ARG A 630 4.02 32.55 -12.32
N ARG A 631 3.21 33.46 -12.83
CA ARG A 631 1.80 33.25 -13.17
C ARG A 631 1.40 34.06 -14.40
N ASN A 632 0.30 33.68 -15.05
CA ASN A 632 -0.30 34.41 -16.17
C ASN A 632 -1.81 34.47 -15.96
N MET A 633 -2.31 35.64 -15.57
CA MET A 633 -3.71 35.81 -15.14
C MET A 633 -4.72 35.68 -16.30
N VAL A 634 -4.29 35.89 -17.54
CA VAL A 634 -5.12 35.68 -18.74
C VAL A 634 -5.35 34.19 -18.96
N GLU A 635 -4.29 33.38 -18.88
CA GLU A 635 -4.40 31.92 -18.92
C GLU A 635 -5.31 31.42 -17.77
N VAL A 636 -5.15 31.95 -16.55
CA VAL A 636 -6.03 31.59 -15.43
C VAL A 636 -7.50 31.85 -15.77
N ALA A 637 -7.83 33.01 -16.37
CA ALA A 637 -9.19 33.34 -16.76
C ALA A 637 -9.76 32.37 -17.82
N ILE A 638 -8.93 31.97 -18.78
CA ILE A 638 -9.29 31.00 -19.83
C ILE A 638 -9.52 29.62 -19.22
N VAL A 639 -8.62 29.13 -18.36
CA VAL A 639 -8.78 27.84 -17.64
C VAL A 639 -10.13 27.81 -16.93
N ILE A 640 -10.46 28.85 -16.17
CA ILE A 640 -11.74 28.92 -15.44
C ILE A 640 -12.93 28.89 -16.40
N LYS A 641 -12.85 29.59 -17.54
CA LYS A 641 -13.91 29.59 -18.54
C LYS A 641 -14.09 28.19 -19.17
N ILE A 642 -13.01 27.51 -19.50
CA ILE A 642 -13.03 26.13 -20.02
C ILE A 642 -13.66 25.19 -18.99
N VAL A 643 -13.18 25.20 -17.74
CA VAL A 643 -13.74 24.35 -16.66
C VAL A 643 -15.23 24.64 -16.43
N ARG A 644 -15.66 25.90 -16.48
CA ARG A 644 -17.09 26.26 -16.37
C ARG A 644 -17.92 25.70 -17.52
N ASN A 645 -17.40 25.70 -18.75
CA ASN A 645 -18.09 25.13 -19.90
C ASN A 645 -18.17 23.61 -19.83
N LEU A 646 -17.07 22.95 -19.41
CA LEU A 646 -17.05 21.51 -19.14
C LEU A 646 -18.07 21.13 -18.08
N TYR A 647 -18.18 21.92 -17.01
CA TYR A 647 -19.17 21.72 -15.97
C TYR A 647 -20.61 21.82 -16.52
N LYS A 648 -20.92 22.81 -17.36
CA LYS A 648 -22.24 22.92 -18.00
C LYS A 648 -22.56 21.72 -18.88
N GLY A 649 -21.59 21.24 -19.68
CA GLY A 649 -21.76 20.04 -20.50
C GLY A 649 -21.96 18.78 -19.65
N TRP A 650 -21.22 18.67 -18.54
CA TRP A 650 -21.36 17.60 -17.58
C TRP A 650 -22.75 17.58 -16.92
N GLN A 651 -23.31 18.73 -16.55
CA GLN A 651 -24.65 18.80 -15.94
C GLN A 651 -25.75 18.14 -16.80
N ASN A 652 -25.60 18.18 -18.13
CA ASN A 652 -26.54 17.58 -19.06
C ASN A 652 -26.35 16.06 -19.21
N SER A 653 -25.11 15.56 -19.15
CA SER A 653 -24.81 14.14 -19.37
C SER A 653 -24.75 13.30 -18.09
N ARG A 654 -24.36 13.92 -16.96
CA ARG A 654 -24.03 13.31 -15.67
C ARG A 654 -23.09 12.10 -15.73
N LYS A 655 -22.32 11.95 -16.80
CA LYS A 655 -21.28 10.92 -16.90
C LYS A 655 -20.06 11.37 -16.09
N LYS A 656 -19.41 10.43 -15.40
CA LYS A 656 -18.19 10.72 -14.63
C LYS A 656 -17.16 11.42 -15.54
N LEU A 657 -16.62 12.54 -15.07
CA LEU A 657 -15.65 13.35 -15.80
C LEU A 657 -14.58 13.83 -14.84
N THR A 658 -13.32 13.60 -15.20
CA THR A 658 -12.17 14.05 -14.42
C THR A 658 -11.29 15.00 -15.22
N ILE A 659 -10.89 16.11 -14.61
CA ILE A 659 -10.16 17.20 -15.28
C ILE A 659 -8.89 17.51 -14.50
N GLY A 660 -7.74 17.44 -15.16
CA GLY A 660 -6.47 17.87 -14.61
C GLY A 660 -6.05 19.21 -15.17
N VAL A 661 -5.81 20.20 -14.32
CA VAL A 661 -5.16 21.45 -14.70
C VAL A 661 -3.71 21.41 -14.23
N VAL A 662 -2.80 21.48 -15.19
CA VAL A 662 -1.36 21.30 -14.96
C VAL A 662 -0.64 22.58 -15.30
N SER A 663 0.32 22.99 -14.46
CA SER A 663 1.22 24.09 -14.79
C SER A 663 2.63 23.82 -14.27
N PRO A 664 3.69 24.31 -14.93
CA PRO A 664 5.05 24.17 -14.41
C PRO A 664 5.33 25.03 -13.17
N TYR A 665 4.47 26.03 -12.87
CA TYR A 665 4.74 27.05 -11.86
C TYR A 665 3.75 26.98 -10.68
N VAL A 666 4.28 26.97 -9.46
CA VAL A 666 3.48 26.86 -8.23
C VAL A 666 2.54 28.05 -8.06
N ALA A 667 3.00 29.27 -8.33
CA ALA A 667 2.14 30.46 -8.23
C ALA A 667 0.95 30.42 -9.20
N GLN A 668 1.11 29.83 -10.39
CA GLN A 668 0.00 29.60 -11.32
C GLN A 668 -0.99 28.57 -10.75
N VAL A 669 -0.48 27.45 -10.23
CA VAL A 669 -1.30 26.41 -9.58
C VAL A 669 -2.16 27.01 -8.46
N VAL A 670 -1.56 27.79 -7.56
CA VAL A 670 -2.26 28.47 -6.46
C VAL A 670 -3.30 29.45 -7.00
N SER A 671 -2.93 30.30 -7.97
CA SER A 671 -3.85 31.29 -8.55
C SER A 671 -5.09 30.64 -9.21
N ILE A 672 -4.91 29.48 -9.85
CA ILE A 672 -6.01 28.71 -10.45
C ILE A 672 -6.88 28.08 -9.35
N GLN A 673 -6.27 27.47 -8.34
CA GLN A 673 -6.99 26.85 -7.22
C GLN A 673 -7.87 27.86 -6.47
N GLU A 674 -7.33 29.04 -6.15
CA GLU A 674 -8.05 30.11 -5.46
C GLU A 674 -9.30 30.53 -6.25
N LYS A 675 -9.15 30.75 -7.57
CA LYS A 675 -10.26 31.21 -8.42
C LYS A 675 -11.28 30.15 -8.80
N LEU A 676 -10.90 28.86 -8.85
CA LEU A 676 -11.89 27.79 -8.98
C LEU A 676 -12.74 27.66 -7.70
N SER A 677 -12.17 28.06 -6.56
CA SER A 677 -12.77 27.96 -5.22
C SER A 677 -13.16 26.51 -4.88
N ARG A 678 -13.73 26.27 -3.69
CA ARG A 678 -14.23 24.93 -3.29
C ARG A 678 -15.49 24.47 -4.06
N LYS A 679 -15.84 25.16 -5.14
CA LYS A 679 -17.10 25.00 -5.89
C LYS A 679 -17.28 23.59 -6.46
N TYR A 680 -16.18 22.95 -6.84
CA TYR A 680 -16.20 21.63 -7.50
C TYR A 680 -15.68 20.50 -6.61
N GLU A 681 -15.36 20.76 -5.34
CA GLU A 681 -14.77 19.74 -4.44
C GLU A 681 -15.78 18.71 -3.91
N LYS A 682 -17.08 19.04 -3.91
CA LYS A 682 -18.16 18.22 -3.32
C LYS A 682 -19.12 17.60 -4.34
N LEU A 683 -18.73 17.56 -5.62
CA LEU A 683 -19.60 17.09 -6.69
C LEU A 683 -19.27 15.64 -7.04
N ASP A 684 -20.24 14.76 -6.82
CA ASP A 684 -20.10 13.37 -7.26
C ASP A 684 -20.10 13.30 -8.79
N GLY A 685 -19.15 12.56 -9.36
CA GLY A 685 -18.99 12.42 -10.81
C GLY A 685 -18.31 13.59 -11.56
N PHE A 686 -17.91 14.68 -10.91
CA PHE A 686 -17.15 15.78 -11.54
C PHE A 686 -15.98 16.23 -10.65
N SER A 687 -14.75 15.90 -11.06
CA SER A 687 -13.54 16.26 -10.30
C SER A 687 -12.60 17.16 -11.09
N VAL A 688 -12.06 18.19 -10.42
CA VAL A 688 -11.04 19.08 -10.98
C VAL A 688 -9.81 19.05 -10.08
N THR A 689 -8.70 18.56 -10.61
CA THR A 689 -7.42 18.43 -9.92
C THR A 689 -6.44 19.45 -10.48
N VAL A 690 -5.94 20.38 -9.65
CA VAL A 690 -4.92 21.36 -10.07
C VAL A 690 -3.59 21.05 -9.40
N LYS A 691 -2.53 20.77 -10.16
CA LYS A 691 -1.18 20.49 -9.61
C LYS A 691 -0.07 20.97 -10.54
N SER A 692 1.16 20.95 -10.03
CA SER A 692 2.34 21.13 -10.88
C SER A 692 2.56 19.92 -11.78
N VAL A 693 3.37 20.07 -12.85
CA VAL A 693 3.80 18.94 -13.71
C VAL A 693 4.38 17.80 -12.87
N ASP A 694 5.31 18.13 -11.96
CA ASP A 694 5.98 17.17 -11.08
C ASP A 694 4.96 16.49 -10.13
N GLY A 695 3.98 17.24 -9.62
CA GLY A 695 2.91 16.71 -8.77
C GLY A 695 1.85 15.87 -9.51
N PHE A 696 1.85 15.91 -10.85
CA PHE A 696 0.95 15.12 -11.70
C PHE A 696 1.57 13.81 -12.19
N GLN A 697 2.82 13.52 -11.82
CA GLN A 697 3.46 12.25 -12.16
C GLN A 697 2.68 11.07 -11.60
N GLY A 698 2.48 10.04 -12.43
CA GLY A 698 1.63 8.88 -12.11
C GLY A 698 0.11 9.14 -12.15
N GLY A 699 -0.33 10.41 -12.21
CA GLY A 699 -1.73 10.76 -12.41
C GLY A 699 -2.16 10.63 -13.88
N GLU A 700 -3.46 10.48 -14.08
CA GLU A 700 -4.11 10.50 -15.39
C GLU A 700 -5.52 11.08 -15.22
N GLU A 701 -5.99 11.82 -16.21
CA GLU A 701 -7.35 12.38 -16.21
C GLU A 701 -7.97 12.26 -17.60
N ASP A 702 -9.29 12.31 -17.65
CA ASP A 702 -10.03 12.27 -18.91
C ASP A 702 -9.69 13.49 -19.79
N ILE A 703 -9.54 14.66 -19.17
CA ILE A 703 -9.13 15.92 -19.82
C ILE A 703 -7.93 16.54 -19.10
N ILE A 704 -6.93 17.01 -19.84
CA ILE A 704 -5.82 17.81 -19.31
C ILE A 704 -5.79 19.20 -19.94
N ILE A 705 -5.68 20.22 -19.08
CA ILE A 705 -5.46 21.61 -19.47
C ILE A 705 -4.07 22.01 -18.96
N LEU A 706 -3.11 22.19 -19.87
CA LEU A 706 -1.76 22.66 -19.57
C LEU A 706 -1.70 24.19 -19.70
N SER A 707 -1.39 24.88 -18.59
CA SER A 707 -1.10 26.31 -18.57
C SER A 707 0.42 26.51 -18.54
N THR A 708 0.97 26.99 -19.65
CA THR A 708 2.43 27.11 -19.85
C THR A 708 3.04 28.34 -19.21
N VAL A 709 2.23 29.38 -18.96
CA VAL A 709 2.56 30.64 -18.22
C VAL A 709 3.51 31.58 -18.95
N ARG A 710 4.55 31.05 -19.57
CA ARG A 710 5.67 31.86 -20.09
C ARG A 710 5.25 32.60 -21.36
N SER A 711 5.24 33.92 -21.26
CA SER A 711 5.05 34.85 -22.37
C SER A 711 6.08 35.97 -22.23
N ASN A 712 7.19 35.86 -22.95
CA ASN A 712 8.30 36.81 -22.88
C ASN A 712 9.00 36.97 -24.22
N SER A 713 9.57 38.15 -24.44
CA SER A 713 10.28 38.52 -25.67
C SER A 713 11.55 37.71 -25.94
N HIS A 714 12.08 36.99 -24.94
CA HIS A 714 13.32 36.24 -25.02
C HIS A 714 13.11 34.77 -25.43
N GLY A 715 11.87 34.34 -25.72
CA GLY A 715 11.55 32.95 -26.09
C GLY A 715 11.84 31.92 -25.00
N SER A 716 11.96 32.34 -23.75
CA SER A 716 12.35 31.47 -22.63
C SER A 716 11.17 30.67 -22.11
N VAL A 717 11.20 29.34 -22.29
CA VAL A 717 10.15 28.39 -21.87
C VAL A 717 10.28 27.88 -20.43
N GLY A 718 11.40 28.16 -19.77
CA GLY A 718 11.62 27.83 -18.35
C GLY A 718 11.56 26.33 -18.06
N PHE A 719 10.70 25.89 -17.13
CA PHE A 719 10.65 24.49 -16.68
C PHE A 719 10.30 23.49 -17.80
N LEU A 720 9.61 23.92 -18.85
CA LEU A 720 9.30 23.08 -20.01
C LEU A 720 10.50 22.88 -20.95
N SER A 721 11.65 23.48 -20.66
CA SER A 721 12.92 23.16 -21.35
C SER A 721 13.40 21.74 -21.06
N SER A 722 12.96 21.12 -19.96
CA SER A 722 13.24 19.71 -19.67
C SER A 722 12.39 18.80 -20.55
N PRO A 723 13.02 17.93 -21.38
CA PRO A 723 12.30 16.95 -22.18
C PRO A 723 11.39 16.04 -21.35
N GLN A 724 11.85 15.64 -20.16
CA GLN A 724 11.11 14.77 -19.24
C GLN A 724 9.85 15.43 -18.67
N ARG A 725 9.94 16.71 -18.25
CA ARG A 725 8.78 17.48 -17.78
C ARG A 725 7.75 17.63 -18.88
N THR A 726 8.21 17.91 -20.11
CA THR A 726 7.33 18.04 -21.28
C THR A 726 6.65 16.71 -21.61
N ASN A 727 7.40 15.60 -21.64
CA ASN A 727 6.83 14.28 -21.86
C ASN A 727 5.78 13.91 -20.80
N VAL A 728 6.06 14.17 -19.51
CA VAL A 728 5.07 13.98 -18.44
C VAL A 728 3.83 14.81 -18.70
N ALA A 729 3.97 16.12 -18.95
CA ALA A 729 2.83 17.03 -19.15
C ALA A 729 1.92 16.59 -20.32
N LEU A 730 2.51 16.15 -21.43
CA LEU A 730 1.77 15.78 -22.64
C LEU A 730 1.06 14.41 -22.54
N THR A 731 1.44 13.55 -21.59
CA THR A 731 0.99 12.15 -21.53
C THR A 731 0.07 11.84 -20.35
N ARG A 732 -0.59 12.87 -19.79
CA ARG A 732 -1.54 12.73 -18.66
C ARG A 732 -3.01 12.59 -19.11
N ALA A 733 -3.34 13.00 -20.33
CA ALA A 733 -4.72 13.00 -20.84
C ALA A 733 -5.10 11.65 -21.43
N ARG A 734 -6.37 11.26 -21.29
CA ARG A 734 -6.95 10.13 -22.02
C ARG A 734 -7.62 10.57 -23.31
N TYR A 735 -8.59 11.49 -23.21
CA TYR A 735 -9.45 11.86 -24.32
C TYR A 735 -9.07 13.21 -24.94
N ASP A 736 -8.97 14.25 -24.12
CA ASP A 736 -8.69 15.62 -24.58
C ASP A 736 -7.48 16.23 -23.87
N PHE A 737 -6.55 16.76 -24.66
CA PHE A 737 -5.42 17.57 -24.20
C PHE A 737 -5.52 18.99 -24.78
N MET A 738 -5.42 19.99 -23.90
CA MET A 738 -5.46 21.41 -24.27
C MET A 738 -4.23 22.12 -23.68
N SER A 739 -3.39 22.71 -24.52
CA SER A 739 -2.30 23.58 -24.08
C SER A 739 -2.67 25.03 -24.29
N LEU A 740 -2.50 25.85 -23.26
CA LEU A 740 -2.62 27.31 -23.30
C LEU A 740 -1.21 27.91 -23.34
N SER A 741 -0.91 28.70 -24.38
CA SER A 741 0.39 29.35 -24.54
C SER A 741 0.28 30.74 -25.12
#